data_AF-A0A1U7LQL3-F1
#
_entry.id   AF-A0A1U7LQL3-F1
#
_cell.length_a   1.000
_cell.length_b   1.000
_cell.length_c   1.000
_cell.angle_alpha   90.00
_cell.angle_beta   90.00
_cell.angle_gamma   90.00
#
_symmetry.space_group_name_H-M   'P 1'
#
loop_
_entity.id
_entity.type
_entity.pdbx_description
1 polymer ?
#
loop_
_entity_poly.entity_id
_entity_poly.type
_entity_poly.pdbx_seq_one_letter_code
_entity_poly.pdbx_strand_id
1 'polypeptide(L)'
;MSELRFDNKTVIITGAGGGLGRAYAVFFGSRGANVVVNDLGVSASGEGNNTKAADVVVDEIKKAGGRAVANYDSVEDGDKIVETAVKAFGTVHILINNAGILRDVSFKNMKDQDWDLIVQVHIRGSYKVNSLNPAASHPISVHELAGLYFGSRTGIYGSFGQVNYSTAKMSMVSFSNSLAKEGTKYNIISNTIVPIAASRMTETVMPPEILKNLKPEWVVPLVVLLTHENNKESGGVYELGAGFYSKLRYQRSAGALFKTDDSLTSSAILKQFSKVTDFSDPTYPTAVTDVDWVSMLEASKHLPKNEQGNNLNFSGKTVLVTGAGGGLGKAYALLFAKMGANVVVNDVMNPDGTVKEIKAAGGNAVGDKNSVEDGEAVIKTCLDAFGAIHVIINNAGILRDKSFNAITDQQWDDVLKVHLRGAYKVTRAAWPHFLRQKYGRVLNTSSAVGLYGNFGQTNYACAKSGLIGFTKALAREGAKYNILVNVIAPNAGTNMTATVWSEEMVQAFKPAYVAPLVCLLGHEMCPSTGNIFEVGGGWVARVRWQRSAGYGFPIDKTLHPEEVRAKWKEIVTFDNRATYPDSPQDSFSAILENVNNISGNTSTSGVEDVISKARKVKYDSIEYSYNDRDVILYNIGIGAKRTDLKWVFEGADQFEALPTFGVIPQFPSMVATPYDDFLQNFSPVSPNMHKQCQL
;
A
#
# COMPACT_ATOMS: atom_id res chain seq x y z
N MET A 1 33.72 11.28 11.62
CA MET A 1 33.50 10.34 10.49
C MET A 1 33.86 11.06 9.21
N SER A 2 34.49 10.40 8.24
CA SER A 2 34.74 11.00 6.93
C SER A 2 33.42 11.34 6.23
N GLU A 3 33.43 12.45 5.50
CA GLU A 3 32.30 12.90 4.69
C GLU A 3 32.06 11.94 3.51
N LEU A 4 30.80 11.56 3.27
CA LEU A 4 30.38 10.80 2.10
C LEU A 4 30.44 11.70 0.86
N ARG A 5 31.28 11.33 -0.09
CA ARG A 5 31.54 12.07 -1.34
C ARG A 5 31.10 11.25 -2.56
N PHE A 6 30.80 11.95 -3.64
CA PHE A 6 30.32 11.39 -4.91
C PHE A 6 31.19 11.87 -6.08
N ASP A 7 32.48 12.12 -5.81
CA ASP A 7 33.43 12.58 -6.82
C ASP A 7 33.43 11.60 -8.00
N ASN A 8 33.35 12.15 -9.22
CA ASN A 8 33.26 11.39 -10.48
C ASN A 8 32.01 10.51 -10.65
N LYS A 9 31.06 10.53 -9.72
CA LYS A 9 29.76 9.87 -9.91
C LYS A 9 28.81 10.79 -10.67
N THR A 10 27.96 10.20 -11.50
CA THR A 10 26.99 10.91 -12.33
C THR A 10 25.59 10.53 -11.88
N VAL A 11 24.79 11.52 -11.53
CA VAL A 11 23.48 11.36 -10.91
C VAL A 11 22.43 11.98 -11.81
N ILE A 12 21.45 11.18 -12.25
CA ILE A 12 20.24 11.68 -12.89
C ILE A 12 19.16 11.79 -11.83
N ILE A 13 18.51 12.96 -11.76
CA ILE A 13 17.41 13.22 -10.84
C ILE A 13 16.24 13.74 -11.66
N THR A 14 15.16 12.96 -11.71
CA THR A 14 13.96 13.34 -12.46
C THR A 14 13.03 14.21 -11.62
N GLY A 15 12.38 15.21 -12.23
CA GLY A 15 11.57 16.20 -11.51
C GLY A 15 12.38 17.04 -10.53
N ALA A 16 13.57 17.46 -10.95
CA ALA A 16 14.58 18.11 -10.11
C ALA A 16 14.54 19.66 -10.13
N GLY A 17 13.58 20.27 -10.82
CA GLY A 17 13.43 21.74 -10.88
C GLY A 17 12.85 22.37 -9.61
N GLY A 18 12.42 21.57 -8.63
CA GLY A 18 11.90 22.07 -7.35
C GLY A 18 11.74 20.98 -6.29
N GLY A 19 11.26 21.38 -5.11
CA GLY A 19 10.94 20.46 -4.00
C GLY A 19 12.08 19.51 -3.63
N LEU A 20 11.74 18.23 -3.41
CA LEU A 20 12.68 17.17 -3.07
C LEU A 20 13.77 16.98 -4.13
N GLY A 21 13.40 16.95 -5.42
CA GLY A 21 14.33 16.76 -6.53
C GLY A 21 15.43 17.83 -6.57
N ARG A 22 15.08 19.10 -6.38
CA ARG A 22 16.05 20.19 -6.25
C ARG A 22 16.98 20.00 -5.04
N ALA A 23 16.42 19.64 -3.87
CA ALA A 23 17.20 19.42 -2.65
C ALA A 23 18.24 18.31 -2.84
N TYR A 24 17.89 17.22 -3.55
CA TYR A 24 18.83 16.19 -3.92
C TYR A 24 19.91 16.73 -4.87
N ALA A 25 19.52 17.42 -5.95
CA ALA A 25 20.45 17.93 -6.95
C ALA A 25 21.52 18.84 -6.35
N VAL A 26 21.10 19.79 -5.50
CA VAL A 26 22.01 20.71 -4.81
C VAL A 26 22.94 19.96 -3.85
N PHE A 27 22.42 18.97 -3.12
CA PHE A 27 23.24 18.18 -2.19
C PHE A 27 24.26 17.28 -2.92
N PHE A 28 23.86 16.57 -3.97
CA PHE A 28 24.80 15.77 -4.76
C PHE A 28 25.88 16.63 -5.41
N GLY A 29 25.49 17.80 -5.95
CA GLY A 29 26.41 18.78 -6.49
C GLY A 29 27.42 19.28 -5.46
N SER A 30 26.99 19.57 -4.23
CA SER A 30 27.89 20.00 -3.14
C SER A 30 28.83 18.88 -2.66
N ARG A 31 28.47 17.60 -2.88
CA ARG A 31 29.28 16.42 -2.57
C ARG A 31 30.11 15.92 -3.76
N GLY A 32 30.29 16.73 -4.81
CA GLY A 32 31.23 16.46 -5.91
C GLY A 32 30.67 15.65 -7.08
N ALA A 33 29.37 15.36 -7.08
CA ALA A 33 28.74 14.63 -8.18
C ALA A 33 28.59 15.49 -9.45
N ASN A 34 28.58 14.83 -10.61
CA ASN A 34 28.05 15.36 -11.85
C ASN A 34 26.53 15.20 -11.86
N VAL A 35 25.75 16.27 -11.92
CA VAL A 35 24.30 16.22 -11.76
C VAL A 35 23.57 16.50 -13.08
N VAL A 36 22.67 15.62 -13.48
CA VAL A 36 21.68 15.87 -14.53
C VAL A 36 20.36 16.23 -13.87
N VAL A 37 19.97 17.49 -14.02
CA VAL A 37 18.72 18.04 -13.49
C VAL A 37 17.65 17.89 -14.58
N ASN A 38 16.85 16.82 -14.51
CA ASN A 38 15.72 16.64 -15.42
C ASN A 38 14.47 17.31 -14.83
N ASP A 39 13.83 18.20 -15.57
CA ASP A 39 12.51 18.72 -15.24
C ASP A 39 11.77 19.18 -16.51
N LEU A 40 10.56 18.63 -16.73
CA LEU A 40 9.70 18.98 -17.86
C LEU A 40 9.12 20.41 -17.74
N GLY A 41 9.20 21.04 -16.55
CA GLY A 41 8.65 22.38 -16.33
C GLY A 41 7.14 22.41 -16.06
N VAL A 42 6.55 21.27 -15.68
CA VAL A 42 5.12 21.14 -15.38
C VAL A 42 4.80 21.41 -13.91
N SER A 43 3.55 21.75 -13.63
CA SER A 43 3.00 21.91 -12.27
C SER A 43 2.86 20.56 -11.54
N ALA A 44 2.47 20.57 -10.26
CA ALA A 44 2.10 19.35 -9.53
C ALA A 44 0.88 18.64 -10.16
N SER A 45 0.06 19.38 -10.90
CA SER A 45 -0.99 18.86 -11.77
C SER A 45 -0.49 18.59 -13.19
N GLY A 46 0.81 18.48 -13.49
CA GLY A 46 1.27 18.13 -14.84
C GLY A 46 0.89 19.13 -15.94
N GLU A 47 0.61 20.38 -15.60
CA GLU A 47 0.23 21.44 -16.55
C GLU A 47 1.38 22.45 -16.74
N GLY A 48 1.47 23.07 -17.92
CA GLY A 48 2.51 24.06 -18.24
C GLY A 48 3.75 23.47 -18.91
N ASN A 49 4.77 24.31 -19.14
CA ASN A 49 6.04 23.92 -19.77
C ASN A 49 7.17 24.93 -19.45
N ASN A 50 7.33 25.30 -18.17
CA ASN A 50 8.34 26.26 -17.76
C ASN A 50 9.68 25.57 -17.49
N THR A 51 10.41 25.28 -18.57
CA THR A 51 11.71 24.58 -18.53
C THR A 51 12.79 25.30 -17.71
N LYS A 52 12.61 26.61 -17.42
CA LYS A 52 13.53 27.40 -16.58
C LYS A 52 13.77 26.81 -15.18
N ALA A 53 12.87 25.96 -14.69
CA ALA A 53 13.03 25.34 -13.37
C ALA A 53 14.31 24.51 -13.28
N ALA A 54 14.66 23.73 -14.32
CA ALA A 54 15.90 22.96 -14.35
C ALA A 54 17.13 23.87 -14.42
N ASP A 55 17.09 24.91 -15.27
CA ASP A 55 18.19 25.87 -15.43
C ASP A 55 18.56 26.57 -14.12
N VAL A 56 17.56 27.01 -13.35
CA VAL A 56 17.78 27.68 -12.06
C VAL A 56 18.59 26.79 -11.10
N VAL A 57 18.27 25.50 -11.04
CA VAL A 57 18.97 24.55 -10.17
C VAL A 57 20.37 24.25 -10.69
N VAL A 58 20.55 24.15 -12.00
CA VAL A 58 21.88 23.98 -12.62
C VAL A 58 22.78 25.18 -12.35
N ASP A 59 22.25 26.39 -12.49
CA ASP A 59 22.98 27.63 -12.21
C ASP A 59 23.37 27.74 -10.73
N GLU A 60 22.49 27.32 -9.82
CA GLU A 60 22.78 27.24 -8.40
C GLU A 60 23.95 26.30 -8.10
N ILE A 61 23.94 25.09 -8.67
CA ILE A 61 25.01 24.11 -8.50
C ILE A 61 26.33 24.65 -9.07
N LYS A 62 26.31 25.24 -10.27
CA LYS A 62 27.51 25.80 -10.92
C LYS A 62 28.08 26.99 -10.14
N LYS A 63 27.23 27.88 -9.63
CA LYS A 63 27.66 29.01 -8.78
C LYS A 63 28.31 28.55 -7.48
N ALA A 64 27.87 27.42 -6.93
CA ALA A 64 28.49 26.77 -5.78
C ALA A 64 29.76 25.96 -6.12
N GLY A 65 30.21 25.96 -7.38
CA GLY A 65 31.41 25.24 -7.84
C GLY A 65 31.19 23.78 -8.25
N GLY A 66 29.94 23.31 -8.27
CA GLY A 66 29.57 21.96 -8.71
C GLY A 66 29.42 21.84 -10.23
N ARG A 67 29.15 20.62 -10.70
CA ARG A 67 28.99 20.28 -12.13
C ARG A 67 27.57 19.81 -12.41
N ALA A 68 26.84 20.53 -13.25
CA ALA A 68 25.48 20.16 -13.60
C ALA A 68 25.08 20.52 -15.04
N VAL A 69 24.12 19.77 -15.60
CA VAL A 69 23.47 20.03 -16.89
C VAL A 69 21.96 19.86 -16.75
N ALA A 70 21.20 20.69 -17.46
CA ALA A 70 19.74 20.61 -17.48
C ALA A 70 19.28 19.62 -18.55
N ASN A 71 18.16 18.95 -18.30
CA ASN A 71 17.41 18.20 -19.28
C ASN A 71 15.91 18.54 -19.15
N TYR A 72 15.22 18.67 -20.28
CA TYR A 72 13.82 19.13 -20.33
C TYR A 72 12.86 18.07 -20.89
N ASP A 73 13.36 16.87 -21.16
CA ASP A 73 12.57 15.81 -21.77
C ASP A 73 11.56 15.24 -20.78
N SER A 74 10.46 14.71 -21.32
CA SER A 74 9.53 13.90 -20.53
C SER A 74 10.25 12.67 -20.00
N VAL A 75 9.87 12.20 -18.82
CA VAL A 75 10.38 10.93 -18.27
C VAL A 75 10.03 9.71 -19.14
N GLU A 76 9.08 9.86 -20.07
CA GLU A 76 8.78 8.85 -21.08
C GLU A 76 9.87 8.72 -22.14
N ASP A 77 10.61 9.80 -22.40
CA ASP A 77 11.77 9.86 -23.28
C ASP A 77 13.05 9.62 -22.47
N GLY A 78 13.03 8.57 -21.63
CA GLY A 78 14.11 8.24 -20.71
C GLY A 78 15.48 8.03 -21.39
N ASP A 79 15.47 7.60 -22.65
CA ASP A 79 16.65 7.48 -23.50
C ASP A 79 17.33 8.84 -23.73
N LYS A 80 16.58 9.91 -23.96
CA LYS A 80 17.13 11.27 -24.15
C LYS A 80 17.70 11.85 -22.84
N ILE A 81 17.05 11.54 -21.72
CA ILE A 81 17.54 11.92 -20.38
C ILE A 81 18.91 11.28 -20.11
N VAL A 82 19.01 9.98 -20.39
CA VAL A 82 20.27 9.22 -20.24
C VAL A 82 21.31 9.70 -21.23
N GLU A 83 20.94 9.94 -22.49
CA GLU A 83 21.83 10.47 -23.51
C GLU A 83 22.43 11.81 -23.09
N THR A 84 21.65 12.67 -22.43
CA THR A 84 22.16 13.93 -21.85
C THR A 84 23.27 13.68 -20.84
N ALA A 85 23.09 12.70 -19.94
CA ALA A 85 24.10 12.32 -18.96
C ALA A 85 25.38 11.79 -19.61
N VAL A 86 25.24 10.91 -20.60
CA VAL A 86 26.36 10.32 -21.33
C VAL A 86 27.11 11.37 -22.15
N LYS A 87 26.41 12.26 -22.86
CA LYS A 87 27.03 13.36 -23.61
C LYS A 87 27.80 14.33 -22.71
N ALA A 88 27.26 14.65 -21.54
CA ALA A 88 27.87 15.63 -20.63
C ALA A 88 28.98 15.04 -19.76
N PHE A 89 28.83 13.79 -19.31
CA PHE A 89 29.63 13.20 -18.23
C PHE A 89 30.12 11.77 -18.52
N GLY A 90 29.83 11.21 -19.69
CA GLY A 90 30.34 9.93 -20.19
C GLY A 90 29.64 8.67 -19.66
N THR A 91 28.90 8.74 -18.56
CA THR A 91 28.26 7.58 -17.91
C THR A 91 27.15 7.99 -16.93
N VAL A 92 26.45 7.02 -16.35
CA VAL A 92 25.44 7.17 -15.30
C VAL A 92 25.74 6.20 -14.16
N HIS A 93 25.72 6.68 -12.92
CA HIS A 93 25.98 5.87 -11.72
C HIS A 93 24.79 5.84 -10.75
N ILE A 94 23.96 6.88 -10.72
CA ILE A 94 22.83 6.96 -9.79
C ILE A 94 21.60 7.47 -10.55
N LEU A 95 20.47 6.77 -10.38
CA LEU A 95 19.16 7.16 -10.89
C LEU A 95 18.20 7.42 -9.73
N ILE A 96 17.74 8.67 -9.60
CA ILE A 96 16.73 9.06 -8.61
C ILE A 96 15.41 9.30 -9.34
N ASN A 97 14.52 8.31 -9.30
CA ASN A 97 13.20 8.33 -9.94
C ASN A 97 12.19 9.13 -9.09
N ASN A 98 12.36 10.45 -9.07
CA ASN A 98 11.60 11.36 -8.21
C ASN A 98 10.42 12.05 -8.92
N ALA A 99 10.45 12.18 -10.26
CA ALA A 99 9.39 12.85 -11.01
C ALA A 99 7.99 12.31 -10.68
N GLY A 100 7.03 13.24 -10.51
CA GLY A 100 5.69 12.86 -10.13
C GLY A 100 4.71 14.03 -10.17
N ILE A 101 3.45 13.67 -10.40
CA ILE A 101 2.28 14.56 -10.46
C ILE A 101 1.09 13.95 -9.70
N LEU A 102 0.04 14.75 -9.46
CA LEU A 102 -1.22 14.33 -8.83
C LEU A 102 -2.44 14.58 -9.71
N ARG A 103 -3.45 13.75 -9.50
CA ARG A 103 -4.81 13.84 -10.03
C ARG A 103 -5.78 13.33 -8.98
N ASP A 104 -5.87 14.09 -7.89
CA ASP A 104 -6.66 13.70 -6.73
C ASP A 104 -8.15 13.89 -7.03
N VAL A 105 -8.88 12.78 -7.02
CA VAL A 105 -10.30 12.74 -7.31
C VAL A 105 -10.88 11.45 -6.72
N SER A 106 -12.06 11.53 -6.09
CA SER A 106 -12.77 10.33 -5.62
C SER A 106 -12.98 9.35 -6.77
N PHE A 107 -12.92 8.05 -6.52
CA PHE A 107 -12.96 7.03 -7.56
C PHE A 107 -14.17 7.14 -8.50
N LYS A 108 -15.34 7.49 -7.94
CA LYS A 108 -16.58 7.70 -8.73
C LYS A 108 -16.49 8.82 -9.78
N ASN A 109 -15.59 9.78 -9.59
CA ASN A 109 -15.42 10.97 -10.42
C ASN A 109 -14.14 10.90 -11.26
N MET A 110 -13.30 9.88 -11.06
CA MET A 110 -12.05 9.71 -11.78
C MET A 110 -12.33 9.44 -13.27
N LYS A 111 -11.65 10.17 -14.15
CA LYS A 111 -11.66 9.93 -15.59
C LYS A 111 -10.51 9.01 -15.99
N ASP A 112 -10.58 8.41 -17.16
CA ASP A 112 -9.49 7.56 -17.67
C ASP A 112 -8.20 8.37 -17.82
N GLN A 113 -8.29 9.64 -18.24
CA GLN A 113 -7.12 10.52 -18.35
C GLN A 113 -6.44 10.78 -17.00
N ASP A 114 -7.21 10.86 -15.90
CA ASP A 114 -6.66 11.04 -14.55
C ASP A 114 -5.86 9.82 -14.09
N TRP A 115 -6.29 8.63 -14.51
CA TRP A 115 -5.59 7.37 -14.25
C TRP A 115 -4.36 7.22 -15.14
N ASP A 116 -4.55 7.37 -16.45
CA ASP A 116 -3.55 7.12 -17.49
C ASP A 116 -2.34 8.03 -17.29
N LEU A 117 -2.57 9.32 -17.02
CA LEU A 117 -1.50 10.29 -16.81
C LEU A 117 -0.65 9.97 -15.56
N ILE A 118 -1.26 9.47 -14.49
CA ILE A 118 -0.54 9.09 -13.26
C ILE A 118 0.28 7.82 -13.50
N VAL A 119 -0.28 6.81 -14.16
CA VAL A 119 0.45 5.60 -14.54
C VAL A 119 1.60 5.93 -15.50
N GLN A 120 1.37 6.81 -16.48
CA GLN A 120 2.34 7.23 -17.46
C GLN A 120 3.57 7.89 -16.81
N VAL A 121 3.38 8.91 -15.95
CA VAL A 121 4.51 9.61 -15.33
C VAL A 121 5.23 8.74 -14.29
N HIS A 122 4.49 8.12 -13.38
CA HIS A 122 5.11 7.46 -12.22
C HIS A 122 5.60 6.05 -12.54
N ILE A 123 4.85 5.26 -13.31
CA ILE A 123 5.20 3.88 -13.64
C ILE A 123 6.01 3.82 -14.93
N ARG A 124 5.42 4.29 -16.05
CA ARG A 124 6.05 4.18 -17.37
C ARG A 124 7.28 5.08 -17.47
N GLY A 125 7.25 6.30 -16.93
CA GLY A 125 8.42 7.18 -16.86
C GLY A 125 9.60 6.55 -16.13
N SER A 126 9.36 5.99 -14.94
CA SER A 126 10.39 5.24 -14.19
C SER A 126 10.91 4.05 -14.99
N TYR A 127 10.05 3.29 -15.66
CA TYR A 127 10.49 2.23 -16.58
C TYR A 127 11.41 2.76 -17.68
N LYS A 128 11.01 3.82 -18.38
CA LYS A 128 11.75 4.36 -19.53
C LYS A 128 13.11 4.92 -19.13
N VAL A 129 13.21 5.64 -18.02
CA VAL A 129 14.48 6.18 -17.50
C VAL A 129 15.44 5.08 -17.08
N ASN A 130 14.93 3.97 -16.54
CA ASN A 130 15.76 2.84 -16.12
C ASN A 130 16.06 1.86 -17.25
N SER A 131 15.29 1.87 -18.35
CA SER A 131 15.52 1.06 -19.54
C SER A 131 16.71 1.58 -20.33
N LEU A 132 17.90 1.46 -19.74
CA LEU A 132 19.17 1.78 -20.39
C LEU A 132 19.36 0.82 -21.55
N ASN A 133 19.07 1.27 -22.77
CA ASN A 133 19.22 0.47 -23.97
C ASN A 133 20.71 0.17 -24.22
N PRO A 134 21.16 -1.10 -24.20
CA PRO A 134 22.52 -1.44 -24.59
C PRO A 134 22.84 -1.14 -26.07
N ALA A 135 21.82 -0.81 -26.89
CA ALA A 135 21.99 -0.32 -28.26
C ALA A 135 22.32 1.18 -28.34
N ALA A 136 22.33 1.92 -27.23
CA ALA A 136 23.06 3.18 -27.18
C ALA A 136 24.53 2.84 -27.45
N SER A 137 25.14 3.49 -28.44
CA SER A 137 26.50 3.26 -28.95
C SER A 137 27.64 3.49 -27.93
N HIS A 138 27.31 3.57 -26.64
CA HIS A 138 28.23 3.77 -25.54
C HIS A 138 28.07 2.60 -24.58
N PRO A 139 29.13 1.82 -24.31
CA PRO A 139 29.12 0.85 -23.23
C PRO A 139 29.01 1.64 -21.93
N ILE A 140 27.79 1.88 -21.45
CA ILE A 140 27.58 2.28 -20.07
C ILE A 140 28.12 1.10 -19.28
N SER A 141 29.27 1.28 -18.65
CA SER A 141 29.78 0.33 -17.68
C SER A 141 28.82 0.40 -16.49
N VAL A 142 27.74 -0.40 -16.53
CA VAL A 142 26.72 -0.48 -15.47
C VAL A 142 27.24 -1.20 -14.23
N HIS A 143 28.53 -1.07 -13.96
CA HIS A 143 29.14 -1.45 -12.71
C HIS A 143 28.83 -0.29 -11.77
N GLU A 144 28.00 -0.53 -10.75
CA GLU A 144 27.61 0.43 -9.70
C GLU A 144 26.47 1.41 -10.05
N LEU A 145 25.32 0.90 -10.52
CA LEU A 145 24.09 1.72 -10.57
C LEU A 145 23.31 1.65 -9.25
N ALA A 146 23.01 2.79 -8.65
CA ALA A 146 22.03 2.88 -7.55
C ALA A 146 20.71 3.47 -8.04
N GLY A 147 19.65 2.68 -8.02
CA GLY A 147 18.28 3.11 -8.30
C GLY A 147 17.53 3.47 -7.02
N LEU A 148 16.96 4.67 -6.96
CA LEU A 148 16.05 5.06 -5.89
C LEU A 148 14.65 5.34 -6.45
N TYR A 149 13.66 4.73 -5.80
CA TYR A 149 12.26 4.83 -6.17
C TYR A 149 11.45 5.50 -5.06
N PHE A 150 10.47 6.28 -5.47
CA PHE A 150 9.59 6.99 -4.55
C PHE A 150 8.27 6.25 -4.47
N GLY A 151 8.07 5.57 -3.34
CA GLY A 151 6.76 5.16 -2.87
C GLY A 151 6.00 6.35 -2.29
N SER A 152 4.97 6.06 -1.51
CA SER A 152 4.20 7.05 -0.75
C SER A 152 3.45 6.30 0.34
N ARG A 153 3.23 6.92 1.50
CA ARG A 153 2.33 6.36 2.53
C ARG A 153 0.96 6.06 1.95
N THR A 154 0.49 6.89 1.02
CA THR A 154 -0.76 6.67 0.31
C THR A 154 -0.67 5.50 -0.66
N GLY A 155 0.52 5.19 -1.19
CA GLY A 155 0.78 3.94 -1.92
C GLY A 155 0.76 2.71 -1.02
N ILE A 156 1.53 2.75 0.08
CA ILE A 156 1.68 1.64 1.03
C ILE A 156 0.37 1.31 1.75
N TYR A 157 -0.39 2.34 2.16
CA TYR A 157 -1.55 2.20 3.04
C TYR A 157 -2.89 2.59 2.37
N GLY A 158 -2.88 3.11 1.16
CA GLY A 158 -4.09 3.62 0.47
C GLY A 158 -4.59 4.95 1.04
N SER A 159 -5.13 5.82 0.20
CA SER A 159 -5.79 7.07 0.62
C SER A 159 -7.06 7.34 -0.17
N PHE A 160 -8.02 8.01 0.46
CA PHE A 160 -9.25 8.45 -0.19
C PHE A 160 -8.93 9.50 -1.27
N GLY A 161 -9.53 9.39 -2.44
CA GLY A 161 -9.36 10.35 -3.54
C GLY A 161 -8.06 10.18 -4.32
N GLN A 162 -7.26 9.15 -4.03
CA GLN A 162 -5.93 8.97 -4.61
C GLN A 162 -5.72 7.56 -5.16
N VAL A 163 -6.77 6.91 -5.67
CA VAL A 163 -6.70 5.50 -6.12
C VAL A 163 -5.61 5.29 -7.19
N ASN A 164 -5.53 6.17 -8.19
CA ASN A 164 -4.49 6.17 -9.22
C ASN A 164 -3.07 6.35 -8.63
N TYR A 165 -2.88 7.31 -7.74
CA TYR A 165 -1.58 7.60 -7.12
C TYR A 165 -1.15 6.50 -6.14
N SER A 166 -2.07 6.01 -5.32
CA SER A 166 -1.86 4.85 -4.44
C SER A 166 -1.40 3.63 -5.24
N THR A 167 -2.07 3.35 -6.37
CA THR A 167 -1.66 2.32 -7.30
C THR A 167 -0.23 2.53 -7.80
N ALA A 168 0.07 3.71 -8.37
CA ALA A 168 1.37 3.98 -8.97
C ALA A 168 2.53 3.92 -7.96
N LYS A 169 2.32 4.45 -6.76
CA LYS A 169 3.36 4.46 -5.72
C LYS A 169 3.60 3.09 -5.11
N MET A 170 2.57 2.24 -5.00
CA MET A 170 2.76 0.84 -4.59
C MET A 170 3.47 0.03 -5.68
N SER A 171 3.15 0.26 -6.95
CA SER A 171 3.83 -0.33 -8.11
C SER A 171 5.35 -0.13 -8.09
N MET A 172 5.84 1.02 -7.60
CA MET A 172 7.26 1.33 -7.50
C MET A 172 8.03 0.51 -6.46
N VAL A 173 7.36 0.05 -5.40
CA VAL A 173 7.98 -0.80 -4.37
C VAL A 173 8.45 -2.11 -5.01
N SER A 174 7.55 -2.81 -5.69
CA SER A 174 7.87 -4.10 -6.30
C SER A 174 8.72 -3.96 -7.57
N PHE A 175 8.59 -2.85 -8.30
CA PHE A 175 9.53 -2.54 -9.39
C PHE A 175 10.97 -2.45 -8.87
N SER A 176 11.18 -1.71 -7.78
CA SER A 176 12.47 -1.66 -7.09
C SER A 176 12.92 -3.03 -6.58
N ASN A 177 12.02 -3.85 -6.02
CA ASN A 177 12.38 -5.18 -5.53
C ASN A 177 12.81 -6.13 -6.65
N SER A 178 12.14 -6.10 -7.80
CA SER A 178 12.55 -6.89 -8.96
C SER A 178 13.90 -6.42 -9.49
N LEU A 179 14.13 -5.11 -9.63
CA LEU A 179 15.43 -4.58 -10.05
C LEU A 179 16.55 -4.87 -9.05
N ALA A 180 16.26 -4.87 -7.75
CA ALA A 180 17.22 -5.29 -6.73
C ALA A 180 17.68 -6.73 -6.95
N LYS A 181 16.78 -7.64 -7.36
CA LYS A 181 17.08 -9.05 -7.64
C LYS A 181 17.80 -9.23 -8.98
N GLU A 182 17.36 -8.52 -10.02
CA GLU A 182 17.99 -8.56 -11.35
C GLU A 182 19.39 -7.92 -11.36
N GLY A 183 19.55 -6.87 -10.56
CA GLY A 183 20.73 -6.04 -10.47
C GLY A 183 21.90 -6.67 -9.69
N THR A 184 21.65 -7.66 -8.84
CA THR A 184 22.68 -8.28 -7.98
C THR A 184 23.92 -8.70 -8.76
N LYS A 185 23.76 -9.37 -9.91
CA LYS A 185 24.89 -9.83 -10.74
C LYS A 185 25.68 -8.70 -11.43
N TYR A 186 25.15 -7.49 -11.42
CA TYR A 186 25.74 -6.30 -12.03
C TYR A 186 26.22 -5.27 -10.99
N ASN A 187 26.14 -5.59 -9.69
CA ASN A 187 26.34 -4.63 -8.59
C ASN A 187 25.39 -3.42 -8.69
N ILE A 188 24.17 -3.65 -9.16
CA ILE A 188 23.11 -2.65 -9.19
C ILE A 188 22.25 -2.85 -7.95
N ILE A 189 22.12 -1.79 -7.16
CA ILE A 189 21.27 -1.78 -5.96
C ILE A 189 20.02 -0.95 -6.23
N SER A 190 18.89 -1.35 -5.66
CA SER A 190 17.63 -0.65 -5.85
C SER A 190 16.84 -0.57 -4.56
N ASN A 191 16.51 0.64 -4.10
CA ASN A 191 15.75 0.84 -2.86
C ASN A 191 14.56 1.77 -3.09
N THR A 192 13.56 1.66 -2.22
CA THR A 192 12.39 2.54 -2.22
C THR A 192 12.36 3.38 -0.95
N ILE A 193 12.11 4.68 -1.09
CA ILE A 193 11.79 5.55 0.04
C ILE A 193 10.32 5.99 -0.01
N VAL A 194 9.76 6.23 1.17
CA VAL A 194 8.38 6.61 1.43
C VAL A 194 8.40 7.91 2.23
N PRO A 195 8.76 9.04 1.60
CA PRO A 195 9.00 10.29 2.32
C PRO A 195 7.71 10.99 2.72
N ILE A 196 7.80 11.75 3.81
CA ILE A 196 6.94 12.89 4.10
C ILE A 196 7.79 14.14 4.04
N ALA A 197 7.50 15.00 3.07
CA ALA A 197 8.09 16.30 3.00
C ALA A 197 7.07 17.32 2.48
N ALA A 198 7.23 18.56 2.92
CA ALA A 198 6.67 19.74 2.32
C ALA A 198 7.07 19.77 0.84
N SER A 199 6.04 19.78 0.00
CA SER A 199 6.13 19.93 -1.43
C SER A 199 4.93 20.76 -1.87
N ARG A 200 4.96 21.24 -3.12
CA ARG A 200 3.79 21.85 -3.77
C ARG A 200 2.52 20.97 -3.64
N MET A 201 2.71 19.65 -3.48
CA MET A 201 1.65 18.65 -3.34
C MET A 201 1.12 18.49 -1.90
N THR A 202 1.95 18.67 -0.87
CA THR A 202 1.48 18.58 0.52
C THR A 202 0.96 19.90 1.05
N GLU A 203 1.37 21.03 0.46
CA GLU A 203 0.88 22.38 0.76
C GLU A 203 -0.64 22.52 0.58
N THR A 204 -1.24 21.74 -0.31
CA THR A 204 -2.68 21.75 -0.56
C THR A 204 -3.50 20.98 0.48
N VAL A 205 -2.84 20.21 1.36
CA VAL A 205 -3.51 19.27 2.28
C VAL A 205 -3.06 19.37 3.74
N MET A 206 -1.99 20.13 4.05
CA MET A 206 -1.43 20.24 5.40
C MET A 206 -1.36 21.72 5.86
N PRO A 207 -1.58 22.00 7.16
CA PRO A 207 -1.38 23.33 7.73
C PRO A 207 0.07 23.84 7.64
N PRO A 208 0.29 25.17 7.52
CA PRO A 208 1.62 25.77 7.45
C PRO A 208 2.54 25.43 8.63
N GLU A 209 2.02 25.33 9.86
CA GLU A 209 2.85 24.99 11.04
C GLU A 209 3.46 23.59 10.95
N ILE A 210 2.74 22.63 10.37
CA ILE A 210 3.23 21.27 10.15
C ILE A 210 4.24 21.24 9.01
N LEU A 211 3.95 21.94 7.91
CA LEU A 211 4.82 22.00 6.73
C LEU A 211 6.21 22.58 7.05
N LYS A 212 6.29 23.54 7.98
CA LYS A 212 7.56 24.13 8.44
C LYS A 212 8.55 23.08 8.96
N ASN A 213 8.05 21.98 9.53
CA ASN A 213 8.86 20.91 10.10
C ASN A 213 9.09 19.74 9.13
N LEU A 214 8.42 19.74 7.97
CA LEU A 214 8.53 18.69 6.93
C LEU A 214 9.49 19.08 5.81
N LYS A 215 10.54 19.84 6.09
CA LYS A 215 11.49 20.31 5.09
C LYS A 215 12.09 19.18 4.22
N PRO A 216 12.27 19.37 2.89
CA PRO A 216 12.90 18.39 1.99
C PRO A 216 14.26 17.87 2.46
N GLU A 217 15.00 18.69 3.19
CA GLU A 217 16.31 18.42 3.79
C GLU A 217 16.26 17.22 4.75
N TRP A 218 15.10 16.88 5.34
CA TRP A 218 14.95 15.67 6.15
C TRP A 218 14.94 14.37 5.34
N VAL A 219 14.82 14.44 4.02
CA VAL A 219 14.80 13.24 3.17
C VAL A 219 16.18 12.97 2.55
N VAL A 220 16.92 14.04 2.26
CA VAL A 220 18.22 14.01 1.57
C VAL A 220 19.23 13.03 2.22
N PRO A 221 19.42 13.01 3.55
CA PRO A 221 20.43 12.14 4.18
C PRO A 221 20.27 10.65 3.87
N LEU A 222 19.04 10.13 3.88
CA LEU A 222 18.79 8.72 3.58
C LEU A 222 18.96 8.42 2.08
N VAL A 223 18.51 9.32 1.21
CA VAL A 223 18.71 9.20 -0.26
C VAL A 223 20.18 9.04 -0.58
N VAL A 224 21.01 9.89 0.03
CA VAL A 224 22.47 9.88 -0.11
C VAL A 224 23.05 8.57 0.40
N LEU A 225 22.64 8.12 1.60
CA LEU A 225 23.15 6.89 2.18
C LEU A 225 22.81 5.65 1.32
N LEU A 226 21.58 5.58 0.80
CA LEU A 226 21.10 4.45 -0.01
C LEU A 226 21.71 4.40 -1.43
N THR A 227 22.27 5.51 -1.91
CA THR A 227 22.86 5.62 -3.25
C THR A 227 24.38 5.71 -3.25
N HIS A 228 25.02 5.77 -2.08
CA HIS A 228 26.47 5.73 -1.95
C HIS A 228 27.02 4.34 -2.32
N GLU A 229 28.22 4.28 -2.90
CA GLU A 229 28.92 3.03 -3.27
C GLU A 229 29.20 2.07 -2.10
N ASN A 230 29.12 2.59 -0.87
CA ASN A 230 29.31 1.83 0.37
C ASN A 230 28.01 1.19 0.87
N ASN A 231 26.87 1.55 0.29
CA ASN A 231 25.61 0.93 0.62
C ASN A 231 25.61 -0.55 0.22
N LYS A 232 25.06 -1.40 1.08
CA LYS A 232 24.86 -2.83 0.83
C LYS A 232 23.39 -3.23 0.82
N GLU A 233 22.51 -2.28 1.10
CA GLU A 233 21.07 -2.51 1.13
C GLU A 233 20.50 -2.46 -0.28
N SER A 234 19.73 -3.48 -0.64
CA SER A 234 19.02 -3.58 -1.91
C SER A 234 17.68 -4.25 -1.66
N GLY A 235 16.63 -3.75 -2.30
CA GLY A 235 15.25 -4.13 -2.07
C GLY A 235 14.64 -3.58 -0.79
N GLY A 236 15.30 -2.63 -0.11
CA GLY A 236 14.79 -2.02 1.11
C GLY A 236 13.66 -1.02 0.84
N VAL A 237 12.74 -0.89 1.79
CA VAL A 237 11.68 0.12 1.80
C VAL A 237 11.80 0.92 3.09
N TYR A 238 11.84 2.24 2.99
CA TYR A 238 12.11 3.11 4.14
C TYR A 238 11.09 4.23 4.26
N GLU A 239 10.54 4.43 5.44
CA GLU A 239 9.62 5.53 5.73
C GLU A 239 10.32 6.58 6.57
N LEU A 240 10.18 7.85 6.16
CA LEU A 240 10.94 8.95 6.74
C LEU A 240 10.26 10.30 6.57
N GLY A 241 10.56 11.23 7.48
CA GLY A 241 10.10 12.62 7.44
C GLY A 241 10.30 13.31 8.78
N ALA A 242 10.42 14.64 8.79
CA ALA A 242 10.66 15.45 10.00
C ALA A 242 11.77 14.89 10.92
N GLY A 243 12.85 14.34 10.37
CA GLY A 243 13.94 13.74 11.15
C GLY A 243 13.69 12.33 11.69
N PHE A 244 12.52 11.72 11.46
CA PHE A 244 12.29 10.31 11.78
C PHE A 244 12.61 9.41 10.58
N TYR A 245 13.23 8.25 10.84
CA TYR A 245 13.62 7.25 9.83
C TYR A 245 13.32 5.84 10.31
N SER A 246 12.69 5.03 9.47
CA SER A 246 12.36 3.63 9.77
C SER A 246 12.42 2.76 8.51
N LYS A 247 12.50 1.44 8.71
CA LYS A 247 12.47 0.43 7.65
C LYS A 247 11.13 -0.30 7.68
N LEU A 248 10.58 -0.59 6.51
CA LEU A 248 9.38 -1.40 6.32
C LEU A 248 9.77 -2.80 5.82
N ARG A 249 9.03 -3.81 6.27
CA ARG A 249 9.05 -5.17 5.70
C ARG A 249 7.67 -5.79 5.71
N TYR A 250 7.45 -6.78 4.85
CA TYR A 250 6.27 -7.61 4.97
C TYR A 250 6.37 -8.54 6.18
N GLN A 251 5.27 -8.63 6.91
CA GLN A 251 5.03 -9.63 7.94
C GLN A 251 3.85 -10.48 7.49
N ARG A 252 4.00 -11.79 7.55
CA ARG A 252 2.99 -12.77 7.17
C ARG A 252 2.57 -13.55 8.41
N SER A 253 1.27 -13.69 8.63
CA SER A 253 0.74 -14.53 9.72
C SER A 253 1.21 -15.98 9.57
N ALA A 254 1.21 -16.75 10.66
CA ALA A 254 1.36 -18.21 10.58
C ALA A 254 0.37 -18.84 9.59
N GLY A 255 -0.84 -18.26 9.55
CA GLY A 255 -1.92 -18.69 8.67
C GLY A 255 -2.63 -19.94 9.19
N ALA A 256 -3.64 -20.36 8.45
CA ALA A 256 -4.38 -21.59 8.72
C ALA A 256 -4.13 -22.60 7.61
N LEU A 257 -3.86 -23.85 8.01
CA LEU A 257 -3.75 -24.99 7.11
C LEU A 257 -5.06 -25.79 7.14
N PHE A 258 -5.54 -26.14 5.97
CA PHE A 258 -6.81 -26.83 5.74
C PHE A 258 -6.57 -28.09 4.94
N LYS A 259 -7.33 -29.15 5.24
CA LYS A 259 -7.28 -30.39 4.47
C LYS A 259 -7.66 -30.14 3.00
N THR A 260 -6.84 -30.58 2.06
CA THR A 260 -6.99 -30.34 0.62
C THR A 260 -7.94 -31.33 -0.08
N ASP A 261 -9.15 -31.46 0.46
CA ASP A 261 -10.25 -32.26 -0.09
C ASP A 261 -11.54 -31.42 -0.21
N ASP A 262 -12.67 -32.08 -0.47
CA ASP A 262 -13.98 -31.41 -0.63
C ASP A 262 -14.49 -30.69 0.63
N SER A 263 -13.86 -30.90 1.80
CA SER A 263 -14.19 -30.16 3.02
C SER A 263 -13.55 -28.77 3.08
N LEU A 264 -12.59 -28.45 2.20
CA LEU A 264 -12.03 -27.10 2.06
C LEU A 264 -13.06 -26.19 1.37
N THR A 265 -13.90 -25.56 2.19
CA THR A 265 -14.96 -24.66 1.75
C THR A 265 -14.75 -23.24 2.28
N SER A 266 -15.47 -22.27 1.72
CA SER A 266 -15.50 -20.90 2.25
C SER A 266 -16.00 -20.84 3.69
N SER A 267 -16.87 -21.78 4.07
CA SER A 267 -17.39 -21.93 5.44
C SER A 267 -16.30 -22.37 6.41
N ALA A 268 -15.47 -23.34 6.02
CA ALA A 268 -14.32 -23.79 6.82
C ALA A 268 -13.30 -22.68 7.03
N ILE A 269 -12.99 -21.91 5.98
CA ILE A 269 -12.08 -20.77 6.09
C ILE A 269 -12.66 -19.69 7.01
N LEU A 270 -13.95 -19.35 6.87
CA LEU A 270 -14.60 -18.37 7.75
C LEU A 270 -14.56 -18.81 9.21
N LYS A 271 -14.81 -20.09 9.48
CA LYS A 271 -14.77 -20.66 10.85
C LYS A 271 -13.40 -20.50 11.50
N GLN A 272 -12.31 -20.58 10.73
CA GLN A 272 -10.93 -20.47 11.21
C GLN A 272 -10.26 -19.15 10.82
N PHE A 273 -11.04 -18.11 10.46
CA PHE A 273 -10.47 -16.87 9.92
C PHE A 273 -9.59 -16.14 10.94
N SER A 274 -9.85 -16.30 12.24
CA SER A 274 -8.99 -15.75 13.30
C SER A 274 -7.54 -16.27 13.18
N LYS A 275 -7.35 -17.56 12.88
CA LYS A 275 -6.02 -18.17 12.65
C LYS A 275 -5.35 -17.65 11.37
N VAL A 276 -6.14 -17.42 10.32
CA VAL A 276 -5.63 -16.79 9.07
C VAL A 276 -5.03 -15.42 9.33
N THR A 277 -5.56 -14.70 10.32
CA THR A 277 -5.13 -13.35 10.68
C THR A 277 -4.27 -13.27 11.94
N ASP A 278 -3.80 -14.41 12.46
CA ASP A 278 -3.01 -14.48 13.69
C ASP A 278 -1.52 -14.22 13.41
N PHE A 279 -1.00 -13.14 14.01
CA PHE A 279 0.40 -12.72 13.91
C PHE A 279 1.21 -13.05 15.18
N SER A 280 0.73 -13.98 16.01
CA SER A 280 1.45 -14.46 17.21
C SER A 280 2.75 -15.19 16.87
N ASP A 281 2.78 -15.93 15.74
CA ASP A 281 3.98 -16.60 15.20
C ASP A 281 4.20 -16.25 13.71
N PRO A 282 4.64 -15.02 13.41
CA PRO A 282 4.69 -14.53 12.04
C PRO A 282 6.02 -14.84 11.34
N THR A 283 5.99 -14.92 10.01
CA THR A 283 7.20 -14.97 9.17
C THR A 283 7.45 -13.64 8.43
N TYR A 284 8.65 -13.46 7.89
CA TYR A 284 9.10 -12.22 7.24
C TYR A 284 9.66 -12.47 5.84
N PRO A 285 8.79 -12.83 4.87
CA PRO A 285 9.21 -13.18 3.52
C PRO A 285 9.81 -12.01 2.75
N THR A 286 10.77 -12.32 1.89
CA THR A 286 11.49 -11.40 0.99
C THR A 286 11.56 -11.93 -0.45
N ALA A 287 11.22 -13.20 -0.67
CA ALA A 287 11.21 -13.85 -1.98
C ALA A 287 9.98 -14.74 -2.18
N VAL A 288 9.67 -15.01 -3.45
CA VAL A 288 8.56 -15.90 -3.84
C VAL A 288 8.77 -17.35 -3.41
N THR A 289 10.01 -17.72 -3.08
CA THR A 289 10.44 -19.04 -2.62
C THR A 289 10.39 -19.21 -1.10
N ASP A 290 10.06 -18.16 -0.33
CA ASP A 290 10.04 -18.21 1.14
C ASP A 290 8.77 -18.90 1.71
N VAL A 291 7.99 -19.56 0.85
CA VAL A 291 6.93 -20.47 1.25
C VAL A 291 7.32 -21.86 0.76
N ASP A 292 7.41 -22.80 1.69
CA ASP A 292 7.52 -24.22 1.34
C ASP A 292 6.13 -24.78 1.00
N TRP A 293 5.68 -24.45 -0.21
CA TRP A 293 4.37 -24.86 -0.71
C TRP A 293 4.18 -26.37 -0.73
N VAL A 294 5.25 -27.12 -1.01
CA VAL A 294 5.21 -28.58 -1.12
C VAL A 294 4.99 -29.21 0.25
N SER A 295 5.79 -28.81 1.26
CA SER A 295 5.60 -29.31 2.63
C SER A 295 4.23 -28.93 3.19
N MET A 296 3.73 -27.71 2.90
CA MET A 296 2.38 -27.31 3.29
C MET A 296 1.31 -28.18 2.65
N LEU A 297 1.41 -28.43 1.34
CA LEU A 297 0.46 -29.28 0.62
C LEU A 297 0.50 -30.72 1.17
N GLU A 298 1.67 -31.30 1.40
CA GLU A 298 1.75 -32.65 1.97
C GLU A 298 1.16 -32.71 3.39
N ALA A 299 1.52 -31.77 4.27
CA ALA A 299 0.94 -31.69 5.61
C ALA A 299 -0.59 -31.54 5.55
N SER A 300 -1.11 -30.77 4.59
CA SER A 300 -2.55 -30.56 4.43
C SER A 300 -3.31 -31.87 4.16
N LYS A 301 -2.73 -32.81 3.39
CA LYS A 301 -3.40 -34.06 3.03
C LYS A 301 -3.68 -34.94 4.25
N HIS A 302 -2.83 -34.85 5.27
CA HIS A 302 -2.93 -35.65 6.49
C HIS A 302 -3.79 -35.03 7.60
N LEU A 303 -4.29 -33.81 7.41
CA LEU A 303 -5.22 -33.20 8.36
C LEU A 303 -6.55 -33.96 8.43
N PRO A 304 -7.28 -33.87 9.56
CA PRO A 304 -8.67 -34.32 9.64
C PRO A 304 -9.57 -33.47 8.74
N LYS A 305 -10.78 -33.95 8.49
CA LYS A 305 -11.78 -33.21 7.70
C LYS A 305 -11.99 -31.81 8.28
N ASN A 306 -12.06 -30.79 7.41
CA ASN A 306 -12.20 -29.41 7.87
C ASN A 306 -13.57 -29.19 8.52
N GLU A 307 -13.57 -28.61 9.71
CA GLU A 307 -14.78 -28.17 10.39
C GLU A 307 -15.48 -27.07 9.59
N GLN A 308 -16.81 -27.16 9.51
CA GLN A 308 -17.64 -26.20 8.79
C GLN A 308 -18.23 -25.18 9.78
N GLY A 309 -18.38 -23.94 9.33
CA GLY A 309 -19.11 -22.88 10.03
C GLY A 309 -20.47 -22.62 9.39
N ASN A 310 -20.76 -21.34 9.14
CA ASN A 310 -22.01 -20.92 8.52
C ASN A 310 -22.13 -21.41 7.07
N ASN A 311 -23.33 -21.78 6.65
CA ASN A 311 -23.59 -22.09 5.26
C ASN A 311 -23.60 -20.79 4.44
N LEU A 312 -22.73 -20.68 3.43
CA LEU A 312 -22.57 -19.48 2.61
C LEU A 312 -23.19 -19.73 1.23
N ASN A 313 -24.03 -18.81 0.76
CA ASN A 313 -24.71 -18.93 -0.53
C ASN A 313 -24.79 -17.57 -1.24
N PHE A 314 -24.82 -17.61 -2.56
CA PHE A 314 -24.82 -16.45 -3.45
C PHE A 314 -26.14 -16.28 -4.18
N SER A 315 -27.23 -16.84 -3.66
CA SER A 315 -28.55 -16.77 -4.30
C SER A 315 -28.93 -15.31 -4.56
N GLY A 316 -29.30 -15.00 -5.81
CA GLY A 316 -29.65 -13.64 -6.23
C GLY A 316 -28.46 -12.68 -6.38
N LYS A 317 -27.21 -13.14 -6.19
CA LYS A 317 -26.00 -12.35 -6.45
C LYS A 317 -25.47 -12.62 -7.85
N THR A 318 -24.92 -11.58 -8.45
CA THR A 318 -24.26 -11.64 -9.77
C THR A 318 -22.77 -11.42 -9.57
N VAL A 319 -21.98 -12.37 -10.06
CA VAL A 319 -20.53 -12.41 -9.91
C VAL A 319 -19.89 -12.33 -11.30
N LEU A 320 -19.02 -11.35 -11.50
CA LEU A 320 -18.14 -11.27 -12.66
C LEU A 320 -16.79 -11.85 -12.31
N VAL A 321 -16.32 -12.82 -13.12
CA VAL A 321 -14.95 -13.34 -13.04
C VAL A 321 -14.25 -13.09 -14.37
N THR A 322 -13.20 -12.27 -14.34
CA THR A 322 -12.38 -11.96 -15.52
C THR A 322 -11.25 -12.98 -15.70
N GLY A 323 -10.89 -13.30 -16.95
CA GLY A 323 -9.93 -14.36 -17.27
C GLY A 323 -10.39 -15.74 -16.79
N ALA A 324 -11.67 -16.06 -17.01
CA ALA A 324 -12.34 -17.23 -16.45
C ALA A 324 -12.57 -18.39 -17.46
N GLY A 325 -11.96 -18.34 -18.65
CA GLY A 325 -12.01 -19.43 -19.62
C GLY A 325 -11.25 -20.69 -19.18
N GLY A 326 -10.30 -20.55 -18.25
CA GLY A 326 -9.50 -21.66 -17.72
C GLY A 326 -8.83 -21.36 -16.38
N GLY A 327 -8.00 -22.30 -15.91
CA GLY A 327 -7.15 -22.15 -14.72
C GLY A 327 -7.89 -21.68 -13.45
N LEU A 328 -7.31 -20.68 -12.76
CA LEU A 328 -7.86 -20.09 -11.54
C LEU A 328 -9.25 -19.48 -11.75
N GLY A 329 -9.42 -18.65 -12.77
CA GLY A 329 -10.69 -17.97 -13.03
C GLY A 329 -11.84 -18.94 -13.27
N LYS A 330 -11.59 -20.03 -14.01
CA LYS A 330 -12.56 -21.12 -14.19
C LYS A 330 -12.96 -21.76 -12.86
N ALA A 331 -11.98 -22.12 -12.01
CA ALA A 331 -12.26 -22.71 -10.70
C ALA A 331 -13.07 -21.77 -9.79
N TYR A 332 -12.81 -20.47 -9.85
CA TYR A 332 -13.59 -19.47 -9.11
C TYR A 332 -15.03 -19.42 -9.63
N ALA A 333 -15.21 -19.30 -10.96
CA ALA A 333 -16.52 -19.24 -11.59
C ALA A 333 -17.38 -20.47 -11.27
N LEU A 334 -16.79 -21.67 -11.33
CA LEU A 334 -17.48 -22.93 -10.98
C LEU A 334 -17.92 -22.95 -9.51
N LEU A 335 -17.07 -22.52 -8.57
CA LEU A 335 -17.43 -22.51 -7.16
C LEU A 335 -18.50 -21.47 -6.84
N PHE A 336 -18.42 -20.25 -7.39
CA PHE A 336 -19.49 -19.25 -7.24
C PHE A 336 -20.83 -19.77 -7.77
N ALA A 337 -20.84 -20.39 -8.95
CA ALA A 337 -22.05 -20.97 -9.52
C ALA A 337 -22.60 -22.12 -8.65
N LYS A 338 -21.75 -23.01 -8.14
CA LYS A 338 -22.13 -24.07 -7.18
C LYS A 338 -22.76 -23.51 -5.91
N MET A 339 -22.34 -22.32 -5.49
CA MET A 339 -22.89 -21.62 -4.33
C MET A 339 -24.15 -20.78 -4.66
N GLY A 340 -24.68 -20.85 -5.89
CA GLY A 340 -25.96 -20.23 -6.27
C GLY A 340 -25.85 -18.85 -6.94
N ALA A 341 -24.65 -18.40 -7.31
CA ALA A 341 -24.46 -17.14 -8.02
C ALA A 341 -24.92 -17.22 -9.49
N ASN A 342 -25.39 -16.09 -10.02
CA ASN A 342 -25.38 -15.83 -11.46
C ASN A 342 -23.96 -15.42 -11.87
N VAL A 343 -23.32 -16.17 -12.77
CA VAL A 343 -21.89 -15.97 -13.09
C VAL A 343 -21.71 -15.42 -14.50
N VAL A 344 -21.03 -14.28 -14.61
CA VAL A 344 -20.50 -13.78 -15.88
C VAL A 344 -19.05 -14.23 -16.00
N VAL A 345 -18.81 -15.10 -16.98
CA VAL A 345 -17.49 -15.64 -17.30
C VAL A 345 -16.88 -14.75 -18.38
N ASN A 346 -16.01 -13.81 -18.00
CA ASN A 346 -15.29 -12.99 -18.96
C ASN A 346 -13.97 -13.68 -19.36
N ASP A 347 -13.77 -13.86 -20.66
CA ASP A 347 -12.53 -14.33 -21.25
C ASP A 347 -12.48 -13.92 -22.73
N VAL A 348 -11.47 -13.13 -23.11
CA VAL A 348 -11.33 -12.63 -24.49
C VAL A 348 -11.11 -13.74 -25.52
N MET A 349 -10.56 -14.88 -25.10
CA MET A 349 -10.29 -16.00 -25.99
C MET A 349 -11.51 -16.91 -26.07
N ASN A 350 -11.94 -17.47 -24.93
CA ASN A 350 -13.05 -18.42 -24.92
C ASN A 350 -13.67 -18.64 -23.52
N PRO A 351 -14.85 -18.04 -23.23
CA PRO A 351 -15.61 -18.31 -22.01
C PRO A 351 -16.54 -19.53 -22.13
N ASP A 352 -16.78 -20.04 -23.35
CA ASP A 352 -17.90 -20.95 -23.66
C ASP A 352 -17.76 -22.30 -22.95
N GLY A 353 -16.52 -22.79 -22.77
CA GLY A 353 -16.24 -24.03 -22.07
C GLY A 353 -16.67 -24.00 -20.59
N THR A 354 -16.25 -22.96 -19.86
CA THR A 354 -16.64 -22.76 -18.46
C THR A 354 -18.15 -22.54 -18.31
N VAL A 355 -18.76 -21.77 -19.21
CA VAL A 355 -20.23 -21.55 -19.20
C VAL A 355 -21.00 -22.84 -19.38
N LYS A 356 -20.60 -23.70 -20.33
CA LYS A 356 -21.24 -24.99 -20.56
C LYS A 356 -21.14 -25.89 -19.33
N GLU A 357 -19.99 -25.93 -18.68
CA GLU A 357 -19.78 -26.73 -17.47
C GLU A 357 -20.66 -26.23 -16.31
N ILE A 358 -20.74 -24.92 -16.10
CA ILE A 358 -21.63 -24.33 -15.10
C ILE A 358 -23.09 -24.72 -15.37
N LYS A 359 -23.57 -24.57 -16.61
CA LYS A 359 -24.95 -24.91 -16.99
C LYS A 359 -25.25 -26.40 -16.86
N ALA A 360 -24.30 -27.26 -17.23
CA ALA A 360 -24.43 -28.71 -17.09
C ALA A 360 -24.53 -29.14 -15.62
N ALA A 361 -23.89 -28.41 -14.71
CA ALA A 361 -24.01 -28.60 -13.27
C ALA A 361 -25.26 -27.93 -12.65
N GLY A 362 -26.16 -27.36 -13.48
CA GLY A 362 -27.40 -26.70 -13.04
C GLY A 362 -27.23 -25.25 -12.57
N GLY A 363 -26.05 -24.66 -12.73
CA GLY A 363 -25.79 -23.26 -12.38
C GLY A 363 -26.19 -22.28 -13.49
N ASN A 364 -26.25 -20.99 -13.16
CA ASN A 364 -26.60 -19.93 -14.11
C ASN A 364 -25.36 -19.14 -14.55
N ALA A 365 -25.07 -19.10 -15.85
CA ALA A 365 -23.92 -18.38 -16.38
C ALA A 365 -24.10 -17.86 -17.81
N VAL A 366 -23.42 -16.76 -18.13
CA VAL A 366 -23.23 -16.24 -19.49
C VAL A 366 -21.75 -15.97 -19.75
N GLY A 367 -21.36 -16.05 -21.03
CA GLY A 367 -19.99 -15.75 -21.46
C GLY A 367 -19.88 -14.30 -21.93
N ASP A 368 -18.76 -13.68 -21.62
CA ASP A 368 -18.39 -12.34 -22.08
C ASP A 368 -17.01 -12.40 -22.76
N LYS A 369 -16.91 -11.89 -23.99
CA LYS A 369 -15.67 -11.88 -24.79
C LYS A 369 -15.04 -10.50 -24.88
N ASN A 370 -15.57 -9.51 -24.16
CA ASN A 370 -15.05 -8.15 -24.20
C ASN A 370 -13.68 -8.08 -23.53
N SER A 371 -12.83 -7.16 -24.00
CA SER A 371 -11.59 -6.84 -23.31
C SER A 371 -11.90 -6.25 -21.94
N VAL A 372 -11.08 -6.57 -20.93
CA VAL A 372 -11.16 -5.90 -19.62
C VAL A 372 -10.84 -4.40 -19.70
N GLU A 373 -10.20 -3.96 -20.78
CA GLU A 373 -10.04 -2.54 -21.09
C GLU A 373 -11.36 -1.86 -21.45
N ASP A 374 -12.36 -2.63 -21.91
CA ASP A 374 -13.71 -2.16 -22.23
C ASP A 374 -14.66 -2.43 -21.06
N GLY A 375 -14.29 -1.94 -19.87
CA GLY A 375 -15.01 -2.21 -18.63
C GLY A 375 -16.52 -1.92 -18.69
N GLU A 376 -16.95 -0.90 -19.42
CA GLU A 376 -18.39 -0.61 -19.62
C GLU A 376 -19.11 -1.73 -20.37
N ALA A 377 -18.49 -2.30 -21.41
CA ALA A 377 -19.06 -3.42 -22.16
C ALA A 377 -19.12 -4.70 -21.30
N VAL A 378 -18.06 -4.97 -20.53
CA VAL A 378 -18.03 -6.11 -19.60
C VAL A 378 -19.14 -5.99 -18.55
N ILE A 379 -19.31 -4.79 -17.95
CA ILE A 379 -20.38 -4.56 -16.97
C ILE A 379 -21.76 -4.57 -17.62
N LYS A 380 -21.90 -4.08 -18.86
CA LYS A 380 -23.15 -4.18 -19.61
C LYS A 380 -23.61 -5.62 -19.76
N THR A 381 -22.71 -6.58 -20.03
CA THR A 381 -23.06 -8.01 -20.08
C THR A 381 -23.67 -8.51 -18.76
N CYS A 382 -23.15 -8.06 -17.61
CA CYS A 382 -23.72 -8.39 -16.30
C CYS A 382 -25.16 -7.87 -16.15
N LEU A 383 -25.39 -6.62 -16.58
CA LEU A 383 -26.68 -5.96 -16.46
C LEU A 383 -27.71 -6.54 -17.44
N ASP A 384 -27.33 -6.78 -18.69
CA ASP A 384 -28.22 -7.35 -19.70
C ASP A 384 -28.66 -8.78 -19.33
N ALA A 385 -27.74 -9.59 -18.81
CA ALA A 385 -28.02 -10.99 -18.49
C ALA A 385 -28.75 -11.18 -17.16
N PHE A 386 -28.38 -10.41 -16.13
CA PHE A 386 -28.80 -10.67 -14.75
C PHE A 386 -29.31 -9.43 -13.99
N GLY A 387 -29.38 -8.26 -14.64
CA GLY A 387 -29.94 -7.03 -14.09
C GLY A 387 -29.09 -6.30 -13.04
N ALA A 388 -28.01 -6.91 -12.55
CA ALA A 388 -27.19 -6.36 -11.47
C ALA A 388 -25.75 -6.89 -11.50
N ILE A 389 -24.86 -6.21 -10.76
CA ILE A 389 -23.50 -6.66 -10.45
C ILE A 389 -23.25 -6.51 -8.96
N HIS A 390 -22.73 -7.55 -8.32
CA HIS A 390 -22.54 -7.60 -6.86
C HIS A 390 -21.09 -7.89 -6.47
N VAL A 391 -20.42 -8.75 -7.23
CA VAL A 391 -19.05 -9.21 -6.95
C VAL A 391 -18.21 -9.12 -8.21
N ILE A 392 -16.98 -8.61 -8.11
CA ILE A 392 -16.00 -8.58 -9.20
C ILE A 392 -14.74 -9.29 -8.74
N ILE A 393 -14.29 -10.25 -9.54
CA ILE A 393 -13.00 -10.91 -9.40
C ILE A 393 -12.12 -10.49 -10.57
N ASN A 394 -11.22 -9.53 -10.30
CA ASN A 394 -10.22 -9.04 -11.25
C ASN A 394 -9.05 -10.04 -11.30
N ASN A 395 -9.23 -11.08 -12.10
CA ASN A 395 -8.31 -12.21 -12.26
C ASN A 395 -7.64 -12.27 -13.64
N ALA A 396 -8.14 -11.54 -14.64
CA ALA A 396 -7.55 -11.50 -15.98
C ALA A 396 -6.03 -11.24 -15.95
N GLY A 397 -5.31 -11.91 -16.83
CA GLY A 397 -3.86 -11.85 -16.82
C GLY A 397 -3.14 -12.53 -17.97
N ILE A 398 -1.94 -12.05 -18.23
CA ILE A 398 -1.00 -12.54 -19.23
C ILE A 398 0.44 -12.44 -18.70
N LEU A 399 1.36 -13.22 -19.26
CA LEU A 399 2.79 -13.08 -18.97
C LEU A 399 3.56 -12.60 -20.21
N ARG A 400 4.59 -11.79 -19.96
CA ARG A 400 5.57 -11.31 -20.94
C ARG A 400 6.94 -11.27 -20.28
N ASP A 401 7.36 -12.42 -19.79
CA ASP A 401 8.56 -12.56 -18.96
C ASP A 401 9.83 -12.35 -19.79
N LYS A 402 10.63 -11.38 -19.37
CA LYS A 402 11.93 -11.02 -19.93
C LYS A 402 12.77 -10.35 -18.85
N SER A 403 14.09 -10.57 -18.89
CA SER A 403 15.00 -9.72 -18.11
C SER A 403 14.74 -8.25 -18.44
N PHE A 404 14.95 -7.38 -17.46
CA PHE A 404 14.65 -5.97 -17.58
C PHE A 404 15.32 -5.31 -18.81
N ASN A 405 16.55 -5.69 -19.14
CA ASN A 405 17.25 -5.17 -20.31
C ASN A 405 16.71 -5.68 -21.66
N ALA A 406 15.91 -6.76 -21.66
CA ALA A 406 15.41 -7.41 -22.86
C ALA A 406 13.89 -7.24 -23.05
N ILE A 407 13.21 -6.60 -22.09
CA ILE A 407 11.78 -6.33 -22.21
C ILE A 407 11.54 -5.17 -23.20
N THR A 408 10.60 -5.36 -24.12
CA THR A 408 10.18 -4.31 -25.05
C THR A 408 9.08 -3.44 -24.44
N ASP A 409 8.96 -2.20 -24.91
CA ASP A 409 7.86 -1.30 -24.54
C ASP A 409 6.47 -1.95 -24.70
N GLN A 410 6.26 -2.69 -25.80
CA GLN A 410 5.00 -3.38 -26.04
C GLN A 410 4.72 -4.46 -24.99
N GLN A 411 5.73 -5.25 -24.63
CA GLN A 411 5.60 -6.28 -23.59
C GLN A 411 5.35 -5.69 -22.20
N TRP A 412 5.95 -4.52 -21.91
CA TRP A 412 5.65 -3.75 -20.72
C TRP A 412 4.17 -3.32 -20.71
N ASP A 413 3.75 -2.62 -21.77
CA ASP A 413 2.41 -2.05 -21.87
C ASP A 413 1.30 -3.10 -21.88
N ASP A 414 1.48 -4.21 -22.59
CA ASP A 414 0.53 -5.34 -22.62
C ASP A 414 0.18 -5.80 -21.20
N VAL A 415 1.20 -6.01 -20.36
CA VAL A 415 1.03 -6.50 -18.99
C VAL A 415 0.31 -5.47 -18.12
N LEU A 416 0.71 -4.19 -18.16
CA LEU A 416 0.04 -3.15 -17.37
C LEU A 416 -1.41 -2.92 -17.84
N LYS A 417 -1.67 -2.95 -19.15
CA LYS A 417 -3.04 -2.81 -19.70
C LYS A 417 -3.95 -3.91 -19.15
N VAL A 418 -3.59 -5.18 -19.31
CA VAL A 418 -4.46 -6.29 -18.88
C VAL A 418 -4.62 -6.34 -17.36
N HIS A 419 -3.52 -6.25 -16.62
CA HIS A 419 -3.56 -6.52 -15.17
C HIS A 419 -3.99 -5.33 -14.34
N LEU A 420 -3.52 -4.13 -14.69
CA LEU A 420 -3.66 -2.95 -13.83
C LEU A 420 -4.77 -2.03 -14.35
N ARG A 421 -4.70 -1.64 -15.62
CA ARG A 421 -5.71 -0.77 -16.23
C ARG A 421 -7.04 -1.51 -16.43
N GLY A 422 -7.03 -2.79 -16.81
CA GLY A 422 -8.23 -3.60 -16.95
C GLY A 422 -9.01 -3.75 -15.63
N ALA A 423 -8.31 -4.03 -14.53
CA ALA A 423 -8.91 -4.08 -13.20
C ALA A 423 -9.53 -2.72 -12.80
N TYR A 424 -8.85 -1.62 -13.11
CA TYR A 424 -9.38 -0.26 -12.95
C TYR A 424 -10.64 -0.03 -13.78
N LYS A 425 -10.62 -0.31 -15.09
CA LYS A 425 -11.71 -0.05 -16.03
C LYS A 425 -12.97 -0.83 -15.65
N VAL A 426 -12.84 -2.12 -15.35
CA VAL A 426 -13.97 -2.97 -14.91
C VAL A 426 -14.53 -2.48 -13.57
N THR A 427 -13.67 -2.22 -12.59
CA THR A 427 -14.12 -1.77 -11.25
C THR A 427 -14.75 -0.38 -11.31
N ARG A 428 -14.20 0.55 -12.10
CA ARG A 428 -14.73 1.89 -12.32
C ARG A 428 -16.12 1.85 -12.94
N ALA A 429 -16.33 1.02 -13.97
CA ALA A 429 -17.62 0.86 -14.62
C ALA A 429 -18.69 0.31 -13.67
N ALA A 430 -18.33 -0.61 -12.77
CA ALA A 430 -19.26 -1.16 -11.79
C ALA A 430 -19.51 -0.25 -10.57
N TRP A 431 -18.58 0.64 -10.24
CA TRP A 431 -18.60 1.41 -9.00
C TRP A 431 -19.90 2.20 -8.76
N PRO A 432 -20.49 2.89 -9.76
CA PRO A 432 -21.78 3.56 -9.59
C PRO A 432 -22.91 2.62 -9.19
N HIS A 433 -22.89 1.36 -9.63
CA HIS A 433 -23.89 0.35 -9.27
C HIS A 433 -23.73 -0.03 -7.80
N PHE A 434 -22.51 -0.32 -7.36
CA PHE A 434 -22.20 -0.62 -5.96
C PHE A 434 -22.59 0.50 -5.02
N LEU A 435 -22.33 1.76 -5.39
CA LEU A 435 -22.72 2.92 -4.61
C LEU A 435 -24.24 3.05 -4.47
N ARG A 436 -25.00 2.87 -5.56
CA ARG A 436 -26.47 2.95 -5.53
C ARG A 436 -27.09 1.86 -4.67
N GLN A 437 -26.59 0.63 -4.78
CA GLN A 437 -27.14 -0.51 -4.05
C GLN A 437 -26.57 -0.67 -2.62
N LYS A 438 -25.59 0.16 -2.23
CA LYS A 438 -24.87 0.07 -0.94
C LYS A 438 -24.36 -1.35 -0.65
N TYR A 439 -23.81 -1.98 -1.68
CA TYR A 439 -23.21 -3.31 -1.60
C TYR A 439 -22.24 -3.51 -2.77
N GLY A 440 -21.03 -3.98 -2.47
CA GLY A 440 -20.09 -4.45 -3.48
C GLY A 440 -19.00 -5.30 -2.86
N ARG A 441 -18.48 -6.27 -3.62
CA ARG A 441 -17.32 -7.06 -3.23
C ARG A 441 -16.35 -7.09 -4.39
N VAL A 442 -15.13 -6.62 -4.18
CA VAL A 442 -14.08 -6.61 -5.21
C VAL A 442 -12.90 -7.41 -4.68
N LEU A 443 -12.46 -8.39 -5.47
CA LEU A 443 -11.24 -9.13 -5.21
C LEU A 443 -10.27 -8.92 -6.37
N ASN A 444 -9.08 -8.42 -6.05
CA ASN A 444 -8.00 -8.30 -7.01
C ASN A 444 -7.03 -9.48 -6.87
N THR A 445 -6.58 -10.01 -8.00
CA THR A 445 -5.55 -11.07 -8.02
C THR A 445 -4.17 -10.46 -8.22
N SER A 446 -3.41 -10.29 -7.13
CA SER A 446 -1.99 -9.95 -7.14
C SER A 446 -1.14 -11.21 -7.37
N SER A 447 0.06 -11.28 -6.78
CA SER A 447 0.98 -12.43 -6.81
C SER A 447 2.06 -12.23 -5.72
N ALA A 448 2.71 -13.31 -5.29
CA ALA A 448 3.95 -13.22 -4.52
C ALA A 448 5.01 -12.39 -5.26
N VAL A 449 5.02 -12.39 -6.59
CA VAL A 449 5.88 -11.53 -7.42
C VAL A 449 5.55 -10.04 -7.21
N GLY A 450 4.28 -9.68 -7.05
CA GLY A 450 3.87 -8.30 -6.75
C GLY A 450 4.17 -7.86 -5.31
N LEU A 451 4.30 -8.80 -4.38
CA LEU A 451 4.73 -8.52 -3.01
C LEU A 451 6.25 -8.39 -2.92
N TYR A 452 6.98 -9.35 -3.47
CA TYR A 452 8.40 -9.53 -3.18
C TYR A 452 9.32 -9.16 -4.34
N GLY A 453 8.79 -8.92 -5.54
CA GLY A 453 9.56 -8.81 -6.77
C GLY A 453 10.11 -10.16 -7.24
N ASN A 454 10.46 -10.27 -8.52
CA ASN A 454 11.10 -11.45 -9.08
C ASN A 454 11.95 -11.11 -10.31
N PHE A 455 13.02 -11.88 -10.52
CA PHE A 455 13.87 -11.73 -11.69
C PHE A 455 13.07 -11.99 -12.97
N GLY A 456 13.19 -11.11 -13.97
CA GLY A 456 12.60 -11.30 -15.29
C GLY A 456 11.10 -10.97 -15.38
N GLN A 457 10.55 -10.37 -14.32
CA GLN A 457 9.12 -10.09 -14.18
C GLN A 457 8.86 -8.67 -13.66
N THR A 458 9.69 -7.70 -14.03
CA THR A 458 9.56 -6.29 -13.59
C THR A 458 8.22 -5.66 -13.95
N ASN A 459 7.73 -5.83 -15.18
CA ASN A 459 6.40 -5.39 -15.62
C ASN A 459 5.27 -6.02 -14.79
N TYR A 460 5.32 -7.35 -14.60
CA TYR A 460 4.31 -8.12 -13.89
C TYR A 460 4.30 -7.81 -12.38
N ALA A 461 5.48 -7.73 -11.77
CA ALA A 461 5.68 -7.28 -10.39
C ALA A 461 5.06 -5.89 -10.17
N CYS A 462 5.34 -4.96 -11.09
CA CYS A 462 4.79 -3.61 -11.05
C CYS A 462 3.25 -3.61 -11.13
N ALA A 463 2.67 -4.35 -12.07
CA ALA A 463 1.21 -4.46 -12.22
C ALA A 463 0.54 -5.08 -10.98
N LYS A 464 1.06 -6.22 -10.52
CA LYS A 464 0.48 -6.98 -9.40
C LYS A 464 0.64 -6.24 -8.07
N SER A 465 1.72 -5.49 -7.89
CA SER A 465 1.89 -4.61 -6.72
C SER A 465 0.96 -3.40 -6.76
N GLY A 466 0.74 -2.82 -7.95
CA GLY A 466 -0.21 -1.72 -8.14
C GLY A 466 -1.64 -2.07 -7.71
N LEU A 467 -2.05 -3.33 -7.88
CA LEU A 467 -3.34 -3.84 -7.39
C LEU A 467 -3.46 -3.83 -5.86
N ILE A 468 -2.34 -3.87 -5.12
CA ILE A 468 -2.34 -3.73 -3.66
C ILE A 468 -2.68 -2.29 -3.27
N GLY A 469 -2.02 -1.31 -3.90
CA GLY A 469 -2.33 0.11 -3.71
C GLY A 469 -3.76 0.46 -4.12
N PHE A 470 -4.21 -0.09 -5.25
CA PHE A 470 -5.59 0.01 -5.74
C PHE A 470 -6.61 -0.49 -4.71
N THR A 471 -6.36 -1.69 -4.18
CA THR A 471 -7.19 -2.35 -3.17
C THR A 471 -7.28 -1.52 -1.90
N LYS A 472 -6.15 -1.06 -1.38
CA LYS A 472 -6.12 -0.29 -0.13
C LYS A 472 -6.84 1.05 -0.24
N ALA A 473 -6.69 1.75 -1.36
CA ALA A 473 -7.41 3.01 -1.59
C ALA A 473 -8.92 2.78 -1.70
N LEU A 474 -9.36 1.83 -2.54
CA LEU A 474 -10.79 1.54 -2.73
C LEU A 474 -11.46 0.98 -1.47
N ALA A 475 -10.76 0.19 -0.67
CA ALA A 475 -11.28 -0.28 0.61
C ALA A 475 -11.70 0.88 1.52
N ARG A 476 -10.95 1.99 1.52
CA ARG A 476 -11.29 3.20 2.28
C ARG A 476 -12.45 3.96 1.66
N GLU A 477 -12.45 4.14 0.35
CA GLU A 477 -13.54 4.86 -0.34
C GLU A 477 -14.88 4.12 -0.26
N GLY A 478 -14.84 2.79 -0.32
CA GLY A 478 -15.99 1.90 -0.36
C GLY A 478 -16.60 1.55 0.99
N ALA A 479 -15.85 1.63 2.09
CA ALA A 479 -16.26 1.13 3.40
C ALA A 479 -17.63 1.66 3.86
N LYS A 480 -17.86 2.97 3.74
CA LYS A 480 -19.13 3.61 4.16
C LYS A 480 -20.34 3.21 3.30
N TYR A 481 -20.12 2.55 2.18
CA TYR A 481 -21.13 2.06 1.25
C TYR A 481 -21.26 0.54 1.26
N ASN A 482 -20.65 -0.15 2.25
CA ASN A 482 -20.58 -1.62 2.29
C ASN A 482 -19.99 -2.22 1.00
N ILE A 483 -18.97 -1.54 0.48
CA ILE A 483 -18.13 -2.03 -0.61
C ILE A 483 -16.81 -2.48 0.01
N LEU A 484 -16.55 -3.78 -0.02
CA LEU A 484 -15.32 -4.36 0.53
C LEU A 484 -14.39 -4.74 -0.61
N VAL A 485 -13.11 -4.41 -0.47
CA VAL A 485 -12.10 -4.64 -1.50
C VAL A 485 -10.91 -5.34 -0.88
N ASN A 486 -10.53 -6.51 -1.36
CA ASN A 486 -9.36 -7.26 -0.87
C ASN A 486 -8.47 -7.68 -2.04
N VAL A 487 -7.27 -8.18 -1.72
CA VAL A 487 -6.32 -8.69 -2.71
C VAL A 487 -5.75 -10.03 -2.27
N ILE A 488 -5.58 -10.96 -3.22
CA ILE A 488 -4.93 -12.26 -2.97
C ILE A 488 -3.64 -12.39 -3.79
N ALA A 489 -2.68 -13.14 -3.27
CA ALA A 489 -1.49 -13.62 -3.95
C ALA A 489 -1.59 -15.16 -4.02
N PRO A 490 -2.22 -15.71 -5.07
CA PRO A 490 -2.47 -17.14 -5.15
C PRO A 490 -1.25 -17.92 -5.64
N ASN A 491 -1.16 -19.18 -5.21
CA ASN A 491 -0.23 -20.17 -5.71
C ASN A 491 -0.99 -21.43 -6.17
N ALA A 492 -0.97 -21.70 -7.48
CA ALA A 492 -1.70 -22.81 -8.09
C ALA A 492 -1.10 -23.24 -9.44
N GLY A 493 -1.36 -24.49 -9.82
CA GLY A 493 -1.17 -25.03 -11.16
C GLY A 493 -2.12 -24.39 -12.16
N THR A 494 -1.55 -23.70 -13.14
CA THR A 494 -2.26 -22.97 -14.21
C THR A 494 -1.45 -23.03 -15.49
N ASN A 495 -2.01 -22.55 -16.60
CA ASN A 495 -1.26 -22.39 -17.84
C ASN A 495 -0.03 -21.48 -17.68
N MET A 496 -0.07 -20.52 -16.74
CA MET A 496 1.07 -19.63 -16.46
C MET A 496 2.17 -20.33 -15.67
N THR A 497 1.82 -21.18 -14.70
CA THR A 497 2.84 -21.89 -13.89
C THR A 497 3.36 -23.14 -14.60
N ALA A 498 2.61 -23.70 -15.55
CA ALA A 498 3.05 -24.82 -16.39
C ALA A 498 4.27 -24.50 -17.28
N THR A 499 4.63 -23.23 -17.47
CA THR A 499 5.85 -22.86 -18.21
C THR A 499 7.13 -23.00 -17.38
N VAL A 500 7.01 -23.15 -16.05
CA VAL A 500 8.15 -23.15 -15.11
C VAL A 500 8.11 -24.29 -14.09
N TRP A 501 6.97 -24.97 -13.91
CA TRP A 501 6.80 -26.07 -12.97
C TRP A 501 6.70 -27.42 -13.68
N SER A 502 6.99 -28.50 -12.95
CA SER A 502 6.72 -29.86 -13.43
C SER A 502 5.22 -30.10 -13.54
N GLU A 503 4.83 -31.01 -14.43
CA GLU A 503 3.42 -31.40 -14.60
C GLU A 503 2.82 -31.94 -13.30
N GLU A 504 3.58 -32.71 -12.53
CA GLU A 504 3.18 -33.22 -11.22
C GLU A 504 2.82 -32.08 -10.26
N MET A 505 3.66 -31.03 -10.16
CA MET A 505 3.35 -29.86 -9.34
C MET A 505 2.11 -29.12 -9.83
N VAL A 506 1.96 -28.94 -11.15
CA VAL A 506 0.79 -28.29 -11.74
C VAL A 506 -0.49 -29.05 -11.38
N GLN A 507 -0.48 -30.38 -11.41
CA GLN A 507 -1.64 -31.20 -11.05
C GLN A 507 -1.90 -31.22 -9.53
N ALA A 508 -0.84 -31.18 -8.72
CA ALA A 508 -0.95 -31.22 -7.27
C ALA A 508 -1.53 -29.91 -6.70
N PHE A 509 -1.10 -28.74 -7.18
CA PHE A 509 -1.55 -27.44 -6.70
C PHE A 509 -2.85 -26.99 -7.37
N LYS A 510 -3.94 -27.69 -7.11
CA LYS A 510 -5.23 -27.43 -7.78
C LYS A 510 -5.74 -26.01 -7.53
N PRO A 511 -6.21 -25.28 -8.56
CA PRO A 511 -6.91 -24.01 -8.39
C PRO A 511 -8.11 -24.05 -7.43
N ALA A 512 -8.73 -25.22 -7.30
CA ALA A 512 -9.81 -25.48 -6.33
C ALA A 512 -9.39 -25.25 -4.87
N TYR A 513 -8.10 -25.30 -4.53
CA TYR A 513 -7.60 -24.99 -3.19
C TYR A 513 -7.53 -23.49 -2.89
N VAL A 514 -7.68 -22.64 -3.91
CA VAL A 514 -7.70 -21.17 -3.78
C VAL A 514 -9.14 -20.63 -3.81
N ALA A 515 -10.01 -21.24 -4.62
CA ALA A 515 -11.37 -20.78 -4.86
C ALA A 515 -12.21 -20.53 -3.58
N PRO A 516 -12.09 -21.32 -2.50
CA PRO A 516 -12.85 -21.11 -1.26
C PRO A 516 -12.57 -19.76 -0.58
N LEU A 517 -11.32 -19.29 -0.56
CA LEU A 517 -11.00 -17.97 -0.01
C LEU A 517 -11.59 -16.87 -0.91
N VAL A 518 -11.49 -17.05 -2.23
CA VAL A 518 -12.05 -16.11 -3.22
C VAL A 518 -13.56 -15.94 -3.03
N CYS A 519 -14.28 -17.05 -2.88
CA CYS A 519 -15.72 -17.00 -2.63
C CYS A 519 -16.05 -16.41 -1.25
N LEU A 520 -15.25 -16.68 -0.21
CA LEU A 520 -15.44 -16.04 1.10
C LEU A 520 -15.30 -14.51 1.01
N LEU A 521 -14.25 -14.02 0.35
CA LEU A 521 -13.99 -12.59 0.21
C LEU A 521 -15.01 -11.90 -0.71
N GLY A 522 -15.65 -12.67 -1.61
CA GLY A 522 -16.78 -12.24 -2.42
C GLY A 522 -18.13 -12.23 -1.70
N HIS A 523 -18.24 -12.80 -0.50
CA HIS A 523 -19.52 -13.01 0.19
C HIS A 523 -19.93 -11.81 1.07
N GLU A 524 -21.21 -11.70 1.41
CA GLU A 524 -21.69 -10.66 2.33
C GLU A 524 -21.07 -10.76 3.73
N MET A 525 -20.82 -11.99 4.20
CA MET A 525 -20.13 -12.29 5.46
C MET A 525 -18.60 -12.15 5.39
N CYS A 526 -18.05 -11.56 4.33
CA CYS A 526 -16.61 -11.30 4.23
C CYS A 526 -16.13 -10.51 5.46
N PRO A 527 -15.21 -11.06 6.28
CA PRO A 527 -14.78 -10.43 7.53
C PRO A 527 -13.67 -9.37 7.31
N SER A 528 -13.40 -8.99 6.06
CA SER A 528 -12.18 -8.26 5.70
C SER A 528 -12.40 -7.22 4.61
N THR A 529 -11.64 -6.13 4.67
CA THR A 529 -11.44 -5.16 3.58
C THR A 529 -10.04 -4.56 3.69
N GLY A 530 -9.43 -4.19 2.57
CA GLY A 530 -8.10 -3.59 2.49
C GLY A 530 -6.93 -4.54 2.75
N ASN A 531 -7.19 -5.84 2.92
CA ASN A 531 -6.20 -6.84 3.32
C ASN A 531 -5.65 -7.64 2.15
N ILE A 532 -4.44 -8.16 2.38
CA ILE A 532 -3.65 -8.97 1.47
C ILE A 532 -3.61 -10.40 2.02
N PHE A 533 -3.87 -11.39 1.18
CA PHE A 533 -3.78 -12.80 1.57
C PHE A 533 -2.92 -13.61 0.61
N GLU A 534 -1.99 -14.40 1.12
CA GLU A 534 -1.37 -15.49 0.38
C GLU A 534 -2.20 -16.76 0.53
N VAL A 535 -2.37 -17.50 -0.56
CA VAL A 535 -3.24 -18.68 -0.57
C VAL A 535 -2.79 -19.72 -1.60
N GLY A 536 -2.71 -20.98 -1.19
CA GLY A 536 -2.37 -22.09 -2.07
C GLY A 536 -2.11 -23.37 -1.26
N GLY A 537 -2.24 -24.53 -1.90
CA GLY A 537 -1.90 -25.82 -1.27
C GLY A 537 -2.61 -26.12 0.05
N GLY A 538 -3.82 -25.58 0.26
CA GLY A 538 -4.57 -25.72 1.52
C GLY A 538 -4.17 -24.74 2.62
N TRP A 539 -3.24 -23.83 2.38
CA TRP A 539 -2.83 -22.81 3.34
C TRP A 539 -3.34 -21.42 2.97
N VAL A 540 -3.71 -20.64 3.99
CA VAL A 540 -4.14 -19.24 3.87
C VAL A 540 -3.50 -18.40 4.96
N ALA A 541 -2.86 -17.30 4.58
CA ALA A 541 -2.27 -16.34 5.53
C ALA A 541 -2.53 -14.89 5.13
N ARG A 542 -2.70 -14.03 6.13
CA ARG A 542 -2.73 -12.57 5.94
C ARG A 542 -1.30 -12.02 5.89
N VAL A 543 -1.09 -11.07 4.98
CA VAL A 543 0.15 -10.29 4.86
C VAL A 543 -0.14 -8.84 5.27
N ARG A 544 0.76 -8.24 6.05
CA ARG A 544 0.72 -6.81 6.43
C ARG A 544 2.11 -6.18 6.42
N TRP A 545 2.17 -4.86 6.53
CA TRP A 545 3.43 -4.16 6.77
C TRP A 545 3.80 -4.18 8.26
N GLN A 546 5.07 -4.43 8.55
CA GLN A 546 5.70 -4.13 9.83
C GLN A 546 6.72 -3.00 9.60
N ARG A 547 6.75 -2.03 10.51
CA ARG A 547 7.70 -0.92 10.54
C ARG A 547 8.64 -1.11 11.73
N SER A 548 9.93 -0.94 11.53
CA SER A 548 10.89 -0.89 12.65
C SER A 548 10.53 0.26 13.60
N ALA A 549 11.05 0.21 14.82
CA ALA A 549 10.91 1.34 15.75
C ALA A 549 11.50 2.64 15.16
N GLY A 550 12.54 2.48 14.34
CA GLY A 550 13.21 3.59 13.68
C GLY A 550 14.08 4.40 14.65
N TYR A 551 14.52 5.56 14.16
CA TYR A 551 15.25 6.55 14.95
C TYR A 551 14.78 7.96 14.59
N GLY A 552 14.58 8.77 15.63
CA GLY A 552 14.23 10.18 15.53
C GLY A 552 15.45 11.07 15.80
N PHE A 553 15.84 11.88 14.82
CA PHE A 553 16.90 12.87 14.95
C PHE A 553 16.34 14.21 15.47
N PRO A 554 17.10 14.96 16.30
CA PRO A 554 16.69 16.27 16.75
C PRO A 554 16.45 17.24 15.58
N ILE A 555 15.30 17.92 15.60
CA ILE A 555 14.83 18.76 14.49
C ILE A 555 15.41 20.18 14.50
N ASP A 556 16.08 20.57 15.57
CA ASP A 556 16.77 21.86 15.74
C ASP A 556 18.22 21.84 15.23
N LYS A 557 18.69 20.70 14.72
CA LYS A 557 20.02 20.53 14.13
C LYS A 557 19.92 20.19 12.65
N THR A 558 20.96 20.58 11.90
CA THR A 558 21.13 20.09 10.53
C THR A 558 21.53 18.62 10.59
N LEU A 559 20.82 17.76 9.85
CA LEU A 559 21.11 16.34 9.81
C LEU A 559 21.97 15.98 8.60
N HIS A 560 23.12 15.37 8.86
CA HIS A 560 24.04 14.90 7.82
C HIS A 560 23.89 13.38 7.56
N PRO A 561 24.15 12.90 6.32
CA PRO A 561 24.10 11.47 5.98
C PRO A 561 24.94 10.58 6.91
N GLU A 562 26.08 11.08 7.38
CA GLU A 562 27.00 10.35 8.25
C GLU A 562 26.38 10.06 9.63
N GLU A 563 25.53 10.95 10.13
CA GLU A 563 24.78 10.76 11.38
C GLU A 563 23.69 9.69 11.21
N VAL A 564 23.01 9.68 10.06
CA VAL A 564 22.06 8.61 9.70
C VAL A 564 22.78 7.26 9.62
N ARG A 565 23.97 7.23 9.00
CA ARG A 565 24.81 6.02 8.95
C ARG A 565 25.20 5.54 10.35
N ALA A 566 25.56 6.43 11.26
CA ALA A 566 25.90 6.05 12.64
C ALA A 566 24.73 5.42 13.41
N LYS A 567 23.49 5.74 13.02
CA LYS A 567 22.26 5.20 13.60
C LYS A 567 21.59 4.13 12.73
N TRP A 568 22.30 3.62 11.71
CA TRP A 568 21.72 2.69 10.74
C TRP A 568 21.12 1.46 11.41
N LYS A 569 21.82 0.89 12.40
CA LYS A 569 21.36 -0.28 13.14
C LYS A 569 20.02 -0.03 13.83
N GLU A 570 19.81 1.13 14.48
CA GLU A 570 18.52 1.42 15.11
C GLU A 570 17.41 1.62 14.07
N ILE A 571 17.72 2.26 12.95
CA ILE A 571 16.75 2.51 11.86
C ILE A 571 16.21 1.19 11.28
N VAL A 572 17.07 0.19 11.08
CA VAL A 572 16.71 -1.05 10.34
C VAL A 572 16.39 -2.26 11.22
N THR A 573 16.59 -2.17 12.53
CA THR A 573 16.32 -3.28 13.45
C THR A 573 14.82 -3.44 13.70
N PHE A 574 14.31 -4.66 13.51
CA PHE A 574 12.97 -5.06 13.91
C PHE A 574 13.04 -5.81 15.23
N ASP A 575 12.78 -5.11 16.32
CA ASP A 575 12.67 -5.68 17.67
C ASP A 575 11.22 -5.61 18.19
N ASN A 576 11.02 -5.83 19.48
CA ASN A 576 9.71 -5.80 20.14
C ASN A 576 9.02 -4.42 20.09
N ARG A 577 9.70 -3.35 19.68
CA ARG A 577 9.15 -1.99 19.51
C ARG A 577 8.62 -1.74 18.09
N ALA A 578 8.73 -2.73 17.19
CA ALA A 578 8.20 -2.61 15.84
C ALA A 578 6.68 -2.34 15.85
N THR A 579 6.23 -1.49 14.92
CA THR A 579 4.84 -1.05 14.81
C THR A 579 4.18 -1.62 13.54
N TYR A 580 2.84 -1.57 13.48
CA TYR A 580 2.05 -2.16 12.38
C TYR A 580 1.10 -1.11 11.78
N PRO A 581 1.63 -0.05 11.14
CA PRO A 581 0.78 0.97 10.53
C PRO A 581 -0.12 0.34 9.47
N ASP A 582 -1.42 0.64 9.52
CA ASP A 582 -2.39 0.18 8.52
C ASP A 582 -3.08 1.34 7.80
N SER A 583 -2.75 2.59 8.16
CA SER A 583 -3.25 3.81 7.50
C SER A 583 -2.16 4.88 7.34
N PRO A 584 -2.35 5.83 6.40
CA PRO A 584 -1.47 6.99 6.30
C PRO A 584 -1.39 7.79 7.61
N GLN A 585 -2.46 7.79 8.41
CA GLN A 585 -2.52 8.43 9.72
C GLN A 585 -1.65 7.70 10.75
N ASP A 586 -1.74 6.36 10.87
CA ASP A 586 -0.91 5.58 11.82
C ASP A 586 0.58 5.72 11.50
N SER A 587 0.89 5.75 10.20
CA SER A 587 2.24 6.02 9.72
C SER A 587 2.71 7.43 10.13
N PHE A 588 1.84 8.44 10.01
CA PHE A 588 2.17 9.83 10.32
C PHE A 588 2.50 10.08 11.79
N SER A 589 1.84 9.37 12.71
CA SER A 589 1.98 9.60 14.16
C SER A 589 3.45 9.55 14.63
N ALA A 590 4.22 8.57 14.17
CA ALA A 590 5.64 8.46 14.54
C ALA A 590 6.50 9.62 14.02
N ILE A 591 6.11 10.22 12.90
CA ILE A 591 6.80 11.39 12.34
C ILE A 591 6.41 12.65 13.12
N LEU A 592 5.14 12.78 13.51
CA LEU A 592 4.68 13.86 14.39
C LEU A 592 5.32 13.82 15.77
N GLU A 593 5.50 12.63 16.35
CA GLU A 593 6.19 12.45 17.64
C GLU A 593 7.61 13.04 17.60
N ASN A 594 8.30 12.94 16.46
CA ASN A 594 9.65 13.51 16.32
C ASN A 594 9.67 15.04 16.10
N VAL A 595 8.54 15.68 15.78
CA VAL A 595 8.48 17.14 15.54
C VAL A 595 8.83 17.94 16.80
N ASN A 596 8.72 17.36 18.00
CA ASN A 596 9.10 18.00 19.25
C ASN A 596 10.47 17.54 19.78
N ASN A 597 11.22 16.74 19.01
CA ASN A 597 12.54 16.27 19.38
C ASN A 597 13.57 17.39 19.18
N ILE A 598 13.94 18.09 20.24
CA ILE A 598 14.90 19.21 20.24
C ILE A 598 16.14 18.81 21.03
N SER A 599 17.32 19.21 20.56
CA SER A 599 18.59 18.86 21.18
C SER A 599 18.72 19.40 22.61
N GLY A 600 19.30 18.59 23.50
CA GLY A 600 19.40 18.91 24.93
C GLY A 600 18.17 18.53 25.76
N ASN A 601 17.04 18.21 25.12
CA ASN A 601 15.90 17.61 25.79
C ASN A 601 16.08 16.08 25.81
N THR A 602 16.83 15.56 26.78
CA THR A 602 16.87 14.12 27.05
C THR A 602 15.58 13.68 27.74
N SER A 603 14.44 13.81 27.06
CA SER A 603 13.20 13.16 27.47
C SER A 603 13.14 11.76 26.88
N THR A 604 14.16 10.95 27.15
CA THR A 604 13.97 9.50 27.29
C THR A 604 13.74 9.23 28.77
N SER A 605 12.64 9.72 29.32
CA SER A 605 12.11 9.10 30.54
C SER A 605 11.61 7.73 30.10
N GLY A 606 12.44 6.71 30.31
CA GLY A 606 12.03 5.33 30.09
C GLY A 606 10.71 5.06 30.82
N VAL A 607 9.89 4.16 30.28
CA VAL A 607 8.58 3.78 30.82
C VAL A 607 8.64 3.51 32.34
N GLU A 608 9.76 3.02 32.86
CA GLU A 608 10.01 2.81 34.30
C GLU A 608 10.01 4.09 35.15
N ASP A 609 10.56 5.21 34.66
CA ASP A 609 10.57 6.49 35.39
C ASP A 609 9.17 7.11 35.45
N VAL A 610 8.40 6.96 34.36
CA VAL A 610 7.00 7.38 34.27
C VAL A 610 6.12 6.58 35.25
N ILE A 611 6.26 5.25 35.29
CA ILE A 611 5.52 4.39 36.22
C ILE A 611 5.88 4.70 37.68
N SER A 612 7.16 4.96 37.96
CA SER A 612 7.66 5.37 39.28
C SER A 612 7.01 6.67 39.77
N LYS A 613 6.88 7.68 38.90
CA LYS A 613 6.25 8.95 39.22
C LYS A 613 4.74 8.81 39.41
N ALA A 614 4.06 8.10 38.50
CA ALA A 614 2.61 7.87 38.59
C ALA A 614 2.20 7.16 39.89
N ARG A 615 3.01 6.20 40.38
CA ARG A 615 2.75 5.48 41.65
C ARG A 615 2.89 6.34 42.90
N LYS A 616 3.53 7.50 42.83
CA LYS A 616 3.78 8.39 43.98
C LYS A 616 2.75 9.52 44.09
N VAL A 617 1.90 9.71 43.07
CA VAL A 617 0.85 10.72 43.09
C VAL A 617 -0.22 10.32 44.10
N LYS A 618 -0.57 11.24 45.00
CA LYS A 618 -1.73 11.12 45.88
C LYS A 618 -2.86 11.96 45.32
N TYR A 619 -4.05 11.38 45.27
CA TYR A 619 -5.25 12.07 44.81
C TYR A 619 -6.06 12.52 46.01
N ASP A 620 -6.47 13.79 46.00
CA ASP A 620 -7.39 14.31 47.01
C ASP A 620 -8.80 13.76 46.76
N SER A 621 -9.54 13.52 47.85
CA SER A 621 -10.95 13.13 47.74
C SER A 621 -11.76 14.31 47.20
N ILE A 622 -12.57 14.05 46.18
CA ILE A 622 -13.47 15.04 45.58
C ILE A 622 -14.90 14.67 45.95
N GLU A 623 -15.63 15.63 46.54
CA GLU A 623 -17.05 15.48 46.82
C GLU A 623 -17.87 16.03 45.65
N TYR A 624 -18.80 15.24 45.14
CA TYR A 624 -19.74 15.64 44.10
C TYR A 624 -21.16 15.59 44.66
N SER A 625 -21.82 16.74 44.73
CA SER A 625 -23.22 16.85 45.13
C SER A 625 -24.11 17.14 43.93
N TYR A 626 -25.33 16.62 43.97
CA TYR A 626 -26.36 16.87 42.97
C TYR A 626 -27.72 16.98 43.66
N ASN A 627 -28.66 17.62 42.98
CA ASN A 627 -30.05 17.69 43.40
C ASN A 627 -30.98 17.25 42.26
N ASP A 628 -32.29 17.26 42.52
CA ASP A 628 -33.31 16.81 41.57
C ASP A 628 -33.26 17.58 40.25
N ARG A 629 -32.93 18.88 40.27
CA ARG A 629 -32.79 19.70 39.07
C ARG A 629 -31.65 19.19 38.18
N ASP A 630 -30.53 18.77 38.76
CA ASP A 630 -29.37 18.27 37.99
C ASP A 630 -29.70 16.95 37.28
N VAL A 631 -30.44 16.08 37.98
CA VAL A 631 -30.96 14.82 37.43
C VAL A 631 -31.94 15.09 36.27
N ILE A 632 -32.88 16.01 36.47
CA ILE A 632 -33.86 16.41 35.45
C ILE A 632 -33.16 16.98 34.20
N LEU A 633 -32.20 17.89 34.39
CA LEU A 633 -31.46 18.51 33.29
C LEU A 633 -30.66 17.49 32.50
N TYR A 634 -30.01 16.53 33.16
CA TYR A 634 -29.31 15.44 32.50
C TYR A 634 -30.26 14.59 31.67
N ASN A 635 -31.36 14.13 32.27
CA ASN A 635 -32.36 13.28 31.61
C ASN A 635 -32.91 13.97 30.34
N ILE A 636 -33.19 15.28 30.40
CA ILE A 636 -33.60 16.08 29.24
C ILE A 636 -32.46 16.15 28.20
N GLY A 637 -31.22 16.38 28.64
CA GLY A 637 -30.05 16.47 27.77
C GLY A 637 -29.79 15.22 26.94
N ILE A 638 -30.17 14.05 27.44
CA ILE A 638 -30.06 12.77 26.72
C ILE A 638 -31.37 12.31 26.05
N GLY A 639 -32.40 13.16 26.05
CA GLY A 639 -33.60 13.00 25.22
C GLY A 639 -34.92 12.70 25.94
N ALA A 640 -34.98 12.79 27.27
CA ALA A 640 -36.25 12.69 28.00
C ALA A 640 -37.20 13.84 27.63
N LYS A 641 -38.48 13.54 27.48
CA LYS A 641 -39.50 14.53 27.10
C LYS A 641 -40.17 15.11 28.34
N ARG A 642 -40.78 16.30 28.18
CA ARG A 642 -41.59 16.95 29.23
C ARG A 642 -42.75 16.10 29.76
N THR A 643 -43.14 15.04 29.06
CA THR A 643 -44.21 14.11 29.43
C THR A 643 -43.72 12.89 30.22
N ASP A 644 -42.40 12.66 30.27
CA ASP A 644 -41.81 11.50 30.93
C ASP A 644 -41.63 11.79 32.42
N LEU A 645 -42.74 12.03 33.13
CA LEU A 645 -42.78 12.67 34.45
C LEU A 645 -41.85 12.02 35.49
N LYS A 646 -41.67 10.69 35.44
CA LYS A 646 -40.72 9.96 36.30
C LYS A 646 -39.25 10.38 36.17
N TRP A 647 -38.89 11.12 35.12
CA TRP A 647 -37.52 11.56 34.85
C TRP A 647 -37.37 13.08 34.80
N VAL A 648 -38.47 13.82 34.66
CA VAL A 648 -38.46 15.28 34.47
C VAL A 648 -39.27 16.06 35.50
N PHE A 649 -39.84 15.37 36.49
CA PHE A 649 -40.61 15.98 37.56
C PHE A 649 -40.36 15.27 38.89
N GLU A 650 -39.75 15.99 39.83
CA GLU A 650 -39.37 15.52 41.16
C GLU A 650 -40.56 15.12 42.04
N GLY A 651 -41.76 15.64 41.75
CA GLY A 651 -42.99 15.30 42.46
C GLY A 651 -43.69 14.02 41.96
N ALA A 652 -43.09 13.27 41.02
CA ALA A 652 -43.64 12.00 40.55
C ALA A 652 -43.34 10.87 41.55
N ASP A 653 -44.31 9.96 41.78
CA ASP A 653 -44.17 8.83 42.71
C ASP A 653 -42.98 7.89 42.40
N GLN A 654 -42.44 7.96 41.18
CA GLN A 654 -41.32 7.15 40.70
C GLN A 654 -40.17 8.02 40.17
N PHE A 655 -39.98 9.23 40.72
CA PHE A 655 -38.86 10.07 40.31
C PHE A 655 -37.52 9.34 40.53
N GLU A 656 -36.75 9.19 39.46
CA GLU A 656 -35.48 8.46 39.48
C GLU A 656 -34.41 9.13 38.63
N ALA A 657 -33.15 9.01 39.07
CA ALA A 657 -32.01 9.26 38.21
C ALA A 657 -31.82 8.09 37.25
N LEU A 658 -31.60 8.37 35.97
CA LEU A 658 -31.20 7.32 35.04
C LEU A 658 -29.85 6.72 35.47
N PRO A 659 -29.65 5.39 35.37
CA PRO A 659 -28.39 4.76 35.78
C PRO A 659 -27.13 5.39 35.14
N THR A 660 -27.26 5.98 33.95
CA THR A 660 -26.17 6.66 33.24
C THR A 660 -25.75 7.99 33.85
N PHE A 661 -26.56 8.57 34.74
CA PHE A 661 -26.20 9.77 35.52
C PHE A 661 -24.96 9.52 36.40
N GLY A 662 -24.73 8.26 36.81
CA GLY A 662 -23.58 7.85 37.62
C GLY A 662 -22.20 8.09 36.98
N VAL A 663 -22.13 8.43 35.68
CA VAL A 663 -20.88 8.83 35.01
C VAL A 663 -20.48 10.28 35.35
N ILE A 664 -21.43 11.16 35.64
CA ILE A 664 -21.18 12.59 35.85
C ILE A 664 -20.25 12.86 37.07
N PRO A 665 -20.44 12.21 38.24
CA PRO A 665 -19.56 12.41 39.39
C PRO A 665 -18.08 12.12 39.13
N GLN A 666 -17.75 11.35 38.08
CA GLN A 666 -16.38 11.02 37.71
C GLN A 666 -15.67 12.17 36.95
N PHE A 667 -16.39 13.05 36.27
CA PHE A 667 -15.74 14.08 35.44
C PHE A 667 -14.83 15.04 36.22
N PRO A 668 -15.20 15.52 37.41
CA PRO A 668 -14.31 16.36 38.21
C PRO A 668 -12.99 15.67 38.57
N SER A 669 -13.00 14.35 38.85
CA SER A 669 -11.79 13.60 39.17
C SER A 669 -10.92 13.33 37.95
N MET A 670 -11.52 13.17 36.76
CA MET A 670 -10.77 13.11 35.50
C MET A 670 -10.07 14.44 35.20
N VAL A 671 -10.68 15.59 35.48
CA VAL A 671 -10.06 16.89 35.23
C VAL A 671 -8.97 17.22 36.25
N ALA A 672 -9.14 16.80 37.50
CA ALA A 672 -8.18 17.05 38.57
C ALA A 672 -6.91 16.17 38.51
N THR A 673 -6.94 15.11 37.70
CA THR A 673 -5.80 14.20 37.54
C THR A 673 -4.75 14.84 36.63
N PRO A 674 -3.48 15.02 37.07
CA PRO A 674 -2.45 15.68 36.27
C PRO A 674 -1.86 14.73 35.24
N TYR A 675 -2.68 14.30 34.27
CA TYR A 675 -2.29 13.32 33.28
C TYR A 675 -1.06 13.73 32.47
N ASP A 676 -0.86 15.03 32.20
CA ASP A 676 0.30 15.52 31.46
C ASP A 676 1.65 15.25 32.17
N ASP A 677 1.64 15.05 33.49
CA ASP A 677 2.85 14.78 34.28
C ASP A 677 3.41 13.36 34.05
N PHE A 678 2.59 12.43 33.56
CA PHE A 678 2.98 11.03 33.34
C PHE A 678 2.47 10.41 32.03
N LEU A 679 1.50 11.01 31.35
CA LEU A 679 0.97 10.61 30.04
C LEU A 679 0.99 11.83 29.11
N GLN A 680 2.16 12.13 28.56
CA GLN A 680 2.32 13.24 27.63
C GLN A 680 1.36 13.08 26.43
N ASN A 681 0.57 14.13 26.14
CA ASN A 681 -0.43 14.18 25.08
C ASN A 681 -1.70 13.32 25.30
N PHE A 682 -1.94 12.82 26.52
CA PHE A 682 -3.21 12.21 26.89
C PHE A 682 -4.23 13.28 27.26
N SER A 683 -5.43 13.22 26.68
CA SER A 683 -6.54 14.08 27.10
C SER A 683 -7.78 13.23 27.38
N PRO A 684 -8.30 13.23 28.62
CA PRO A 684 -9.45 12.41 29.01
C PRO A 684 -10.77 12.83 28.33
N VAL A 685 -10.79 13.98 27.67
CA VAL A 685 -11.93 14.51 26.91
C VAL A 685 -11.72 14.47 25.39
N SER A 686 -10.64 13.83 24.92
CA SER A 686 -10.39 13.63 23.49
C SER A 686 -11.40 12.65 22.87
N PRO A 687 -11.95 12.94 21.68
CA PRO A 687 -12.81 12.01 20.93
C PRO A 687 -12.18 10.65 20.62
N ASN A 688 -10.86 10.51 20.83
CA ASN A 688 -10.07 9.31 20.54
C ASN A 688 -9.50 8.61 21.79
N MET A 689 -10.04 8.87 22.99
CA MET A 689 -9.52 8.36 24.28
C MET A 689 -9.24 6.84 24.28
N HIS A 690 -10.08 6.01 23.65
CA HIS A 690 -9.88 4.56 23.55
C HIS A 690 -8.58 4.14 22.85
N LYS A 691 -7.99 4.99 22.00
CA LYS A 691 -6.70 4.73 21.34
C LYS A 691 -5.50 5.14 22.18
N GLN A 692 -5.70 6.03 23.15
CA GLN A 692 -4.64 6.54 24.01
C GLN A 692 -4.35 5.60 25.21
N CYS A 693 -5.34 4.82 25.66
CA CYS A 693 -5.20 3.90 26.81
C CYS A 693 -4.62 2.49 26.48
N GLN A 694 -4.08 2.26 25.27
CA GLN A 694 -3.42 0.99 24.90
C GLN A 694 -1.89 1.01 25.06
N LEU A 695 -1.35 2.10 25.64
CA LEU A 695 0.01 2.23 26.14
C LEU A 695 0.00 2.03 27.65
#